data_AF-A0A7X1FZ42-F1
#
_entry.id   AF-A0A7X1FZ42-F1
#
_cell.length_a   1.000
_cell.length_b   1.000
_cell.length_c   1.000
_cell.angle_alpha   90.00
_cell.angle_beta   90.00
_cell.angle_gamma   90.00
#
_symmetry.space_group_name_H-M   'P 1'
#
loop_
_entity.id
_entity.type
_entity.pdbx_description
1 polymer ?
#
loop_
_entity_poly.entity_id
_entity_poly.type
_entity_poly.pdbx_seq_one_letter_code
_entity_poly.pdbx_strand_id
1 'polypeptide(L)'
;MPGEAFLDAAWWPLTALAEALEALAGAHGLAPATPVDSAAGDNPPADELLNDWLHWAAARCDLEAVPVQTPVRELRAFMLHGAPAIVRLDRGCERGFLALTGQRGGQPLFLTPPGQRLRIRCETVEALLIRELVEPLQPEIVRVLDAAGITPTRRARVSTAMVCERIGGEPVGGLTLLRLPPGAAFTRQARQAGLHLRLSQIVGLFVLLYGAELWSWQLIGGATINGRLDWGWLAAWALLAFTMLPGRLLAGWVESLFALDFGRLLKARLLAGALALPPDAVKRRGVGAMIGQVMEAQALEGMALAGTFGVLVGMIELGFAAWVLRLGAAPVLHTALLALFAALTILLGLHFHRRIMAWTRQRLGLTDYLVEAMIGHRTRLAQERPPRRDATEDALQASYFGTAQQMDSATLQFGSGLGLAWNLLGLAALAPALAGAAPPGASALAISLGGLMLAQRALGGIGGGLSNLSRARFAWREVATIFRAGLRPERPGLPVDPRAPKSAVQGPVLEVRGLRYRHEGASTPVLQGVDLAIAAGDRILIEGPSGGGKSTLANVLTGLRPAQQGLLLLDGLDPPTLGDSWHARITAAPQFHENHILSGTLAFNLLMGRQWPPSEADLAEAHEVCEELGLGDLLRRMPGGLHQRVGETGWQLSHGERSRVFLARALLQRAAVTILDESFASLDPATMDRCLDTALKRAETLVVIAHP
;
A
#
# COMPACT_ATOMS: atom_id res chain seq x y z
N MET A 1 -30.55 17.79 -28.72
CA MET A 1 -29.93 18.05 -27.40
C MET A 1 -28.63 18.83 -27.63
N PRO A 2 -28.45 20.07 -27.16
CA PRO A 2 -27.24 20.87 -27.41
C PRO A 2 -25.96 20.38 -26.67
N GLY A 3 -25.97 19.17 -26.11
CA GLY A 3 -24.84 18.57 -25.37
C GLY A 3 -23.95 17.64 -26.19
N GLU A 4 -24.43 17.09 -27.31
CA GLU A 4 -23.70 16.08 -28.10
C GLU A 4 -22.51 16.67 -28.88
N ALA A 5 -22.61 17.90 -29.37
CA ALA A 5 -21.53 18.54 -30.15
C ALA A 5 -20.22 18.75 -29.35
N PHE A 6 -20.30 18.98 -28.03
CA PHE A 6 -19.12 19.12 -27.16
C PHE A 6 -18.49 17.78 -26.83
N LEU A 7 -19.32 16.75 -26.79
CA LEU A 7 -18.93 15.38 -26.57
C LEU A 7 -18.16 14.83 -27.78
N ASP A 8 -18.51 15.23 -29.01
CA ASP A 8 -17.74 14.87 -30.23
C ASP A 8 -16.32 15.45 -30.21
N ALA A 9 -16.16 16.68 -29.72
CA ALA A 9 -14.85 17.34 -29.67
C ALA A 9 -13.88 16.72 -28.64
N ALA A 10 -14.40 16.12 -27.57
CA ALA A 10 -13.60 15.47 -26.52
C ALA A 10 -13.48 13.95 -26.68
N TRP A 11 -14.16 13.39 -27.69
CA TRP A 11 -14.17 11.96 -27.96
C TRP A 11 -12.84 11.48 -28.51
N TRP A 12 -12.35 10.36 -27.97
CA TRP A 12 -11.22 9.64 -28.52
C TRP A 12 -11.66 8.26 -29.00
N PRO A 13 -11.30 7.87 -30.24
CA PRO A 13 -11.52 6.51 -30.71
C PRO A 13 -10.58 5.54 -29.98
N LEU A 14 -10.98 4.28 -29.83
CA LEU A 14 -10.14 3.22 -29.24
C LEU A 14 -8.76 3.11 -29.92
N THR A 15 -8.66 3.48 -31.20
CA THR A 15 -7.40 3.45 -31.95
C THR A 15 -6.39 4.50 -31.53
N ALA A 16 -6.83 5.57 -30.85
CA ALA A 16 -5.98 6.66 -30.37
C ALA A 16 -5.71 6.55 -28.86
N LEU A 17 -5.87 5.35 -28.29
CA LEU A 17 -5.74 5.14 -26.84
C LEU A 17 -4.32 5.37 -26.33
N ALA A 18 -3.30 4.94 -27.08
CA ALA A 18 -1.90 5.22 -26.76
C ALA A 18 -1.61 6.73 -26.76
N GLU A 19 -2.07 7.45 -27.79
CA GLU A 19 -1.90 8.91 -27.89
C GLU A 19 -2.58 9.63 -26.73
N ALA A 20 -3.79 9.19 -26.34
CA ALA A 20 -4.49 9.76 -25.21
C ALA A 20 -3.78 9.53 -23.87
N LEU A 21 -3.22 8.33 -23.67
CA LEU A 21 -2.42 8.00 -22.48
C LEU A 21 -1.20 8.92 -22.39
N GLU A 22 -0.45 9.07 -23.49
CA GLU A 22 0.71 9.96 -23.56
C GLU A 22 0.32 11.43 -23.31
N ALA A 23 -0.77 11.89 -23.92
CA ALA A 23 -1.25 13.25 -23.78
C ALA A 23 -1.74 13.55 -22.34
N LEU A 24 -2.45 12.62 -21.70
CA LEU A 24 -2.82 12.70 -20.28
C LEU A 24 -1.59 12.68 -19.38
N ALA A 25 -0.63 11.80 -19.66
CA ALA A 25 0.62 11.69 -18.91
C ALA A 25 1.40 13.01 -18.95
N GLY A 26 1.55 13.58 -20.15
CA GLY A 26 2.19 14.87 -20.37
C GLY A 26 1.48 16.02 -19.65
N ALA A 27 0.15 16.09 -19.74
CA ALA A 27 -0.66 17.12 -19.11
C ALA A 27 -0.56 17.14 -17.56
N HIS A 28 -0.21 16.01 -16.95
CA HIS A 28 -0.07 15.83 -15.50
C HIS A 28 1.38 15.63 -15.01
N GLY A 29 2.38 15.74 -15.90
CA GLY A 29 3.78 15.53 -15.55
C GLY A 29 4.10 14.10 -15.11
N LEU A 30 3.31 13.13 -15.57
CA LEU A 30 3.50 11.70 -15.33
C LEU A 30 4.34 11.02 -16.41
N ALA A 31 4.69 11.74 -17.48
CA ALA A 31 5.44 11.19 -18.60
C ALA A 31 6.79 10.54 -18.18
N PRO A 32 7.17 9.43 -18.85
CA PRO A 32 8.40 8.72 -18.57
C PRO A 32 9.63 9.59 -18.85
N ALA A 33 10.75 9.30 -18.19
CA ALA A 33 12.01 10.03 -18.41
C ALA A 33 12.64 9.74 -19.78
N THR A 34 12.32 8.57 -20.34
CA THR A 34 12.74 8.11 -21.65
C THR A 34 11.53 8.06 -22.58
N PRO A 35 11.62 8.58 -23.81
CA PRO A 35 10.56 8.40 -24.79
C PRO A 35 10.37 6.91 -25.01
N VAL A 36 9.14 6.45 -24.84
CA VAL A 36 8.72 5.09 -25.19
C VAL A 36 8.68 5.05 -26.72
N ASP A 37 9.18 3.98 -27.34
CA ASP A 37 8.88 3.73 -28.75
C ASP A 37 7.36 3.72 -28.88
N SER A 38 6.83 4.73 -29.59
CA SER A 38 5.41 5.02 -29.66
C SER A 38 4.66 3.73 -29.97
N ALA A 39 3.70 3.37 -29.13
CA ALA A 39 2.75 2.28 -29.37
C ALA A 39 1.76 2.62 -30.51
N ALA A 40 2.21 3.40 -31.49
CA ALA A 40 1.46 3.80 -32.67
C ALA A 40 1.32 2.58 -33.59
N GLY A 41 0.31 1.75 -33.34
CA GLY A 41 -0.05 0.64 -34.23
C GLY A 41 -0.84 -0.49 -33.58
N ASP A 42 -0.68 -0.73 -32.27
CA ASP A 42 -1.19 -1.93 -31.62
C ASP A 42 -2.53 -1.66 -30.91
N ASN A 43 -3.63 -1.60 -31.66
CA ASN A 43 -4.97 -1.41 -31.09
C ASN A 43 -5.43 -2.62 -30.26
N PRO A 44 -6.30 -2.44 -29.25
CA PRO A 44 -6.86 -3.56 -28.48
C PRO A 44 -7.57 -4.54 -29.44
N PRO A 45 -7.27 -5.86 -29.36
CA PRO A 45 -7.83 -6.85 -30.29
C PRO A 45 -9.32 -7.16 -30.02
N ALA A 46 -9.79 -6.96 -28.78
CA ALA A 46 -11.18 -7.15 -28.37
C ALA A 46 -11.52 -6.32 -27.12
N ASP A 47 -12.79 -5.98 -26.94
CA ASP A 47 -13.31 -5.25 -25.77
C ASP A 47 -13.05 -5.96 -24.43
N GLU A 48 -13.08 -7.29 -24.44
CA GLU A 48 -12.84 -8.12 -23.25
C GLU A 48 -11.41 -7.94 -22.70
N LEU A 49 -10.46 -7.55 -23.56
CA LEU A 49 -9.04 -7.36 -23.22
C LEU A 49 -8.66 -5.90 -23.05
N LEU A 50 -9.62 -4.97 -23.14
CA LEU A 50 -9.33 -3.55 -23.11
C LEU A 50 -8.66 -3.10 -21.81
N ASN A 51 -9.07 -3.66 -20.66
CA ASN A 51 -8.46 -3.34 -19.37
C ASN A 51 -7.02 -3.85 -19.28
N ASP A 52 -6.76 -5.06 -19.76
CA ASP A 52 -5.42 -5.67 -19.77
C ASP A 52 -4.50 -4.92 -20.74
N TRP A 53 -5.03 -4.51 -21.88
CA TRP A 53 -4.34 -3.65 -22.84
C TRP A 53 -4.04 -2.28 -22.26
N LEU A 54 -5.01 -1.64 -21.58
CA LEU A 54 -4.80 -0.37 -20.88
C LEU A 54 -3.69 -0.49 -19.84
N HIS A 55 -3.69 -1.58 -19.07
CA HIS A 55 -2.66 -1.88 -18.09
C HIS A 55 -1.28 -2.04 -18.75
N TRP A 56 -1.21 -2.80 -19.84
CA TRP A 56 0.00 -3.00 -20.63
C TRP A 56 0.54 -1.69 -21.25
N ALA A 57 -0.31 -0.92 -21.92
CA ALA A 57 0.05 0.32 -22.59
C ALA A 57 0.48 1.41 -21.58
N ALA A 58 -0.24 1.53 -20.45
CA ALA A 58 0.14 2.41 -19.37
C ALA A 58 1.52 2.04 -18.80
N ALA A 59 1.79 0.75 -18.58
CA ALA A 59 3.07 0.31 -18.04
C ALA A 59 4.26 0.62 -18.96
N ARG A 60 4.07 0.59 -20.29
CA ARG A 60 5.10 1.07 -21.24
C ARG A 60 5.42 2.54 -21.05
N CYS A 61 4.43 3.34 -20.64
CA CYS A 61 4.56 4.76 -20.32
C CYS A 61 5.06 5.02 -18.87
N ASP A 62 5.56 4.01 -18.15
CA ASP A 62 5.85 4.08 -16.71
C ASP A 62 4.65 4.54 -15.86
N LEU A 63 3.43 4.17 -16.27
CA LEU A 63 2.18 4.44 -15.58
C LEU A 63 1.51 3.15 -15.12
N GLU A 64 0.65 3.27 -14.13
CA GLU A 64 -0.25 2.21 -13.71
C GLU A 64 -1.68 2.63 -14.04
N ALA A 65 -2.35 1.83 -14.87
CA ALA A 65 -3.77 1.94 -15.12
C ALA A 65 -4.53 1.04 -14.15
N VAL A 66 -5.38 1.64 -13.32
CA VAL A 66 -6.16 0.95 -12.29
C VAL A 66 -7.63 1.06 -12.63
N PRO A 67 -8.33 -0.05 -12.95
CA PRO A 67 -9.78 -0.01 -13.14
C PRO A 67 -10.47 0.30 -11.80
N VAL A 68 -11.43 1.21 -11.84
CA VAL A 68 -12.19 1.66 -10.67
C VAL A 68 -13.67 1.45 -10.93
N GLN A 69 -14.35 0.97 -9.91
CA GLN A 69 -15.81 0.97 -9.85
C GLN A 69 -16.23 1.94 -8.74
N THR A 70 -17.18 2.81 -9.05
CA THR A 70 -17.73 3.79 -8.12
C THR A 70 -19.25 3.61 -8.07
N PRO A 71 -19.88 3.65 -6.90
CA PRO A 71 -21.34 3.69 -6.85
C PRO A 71 -21.84 4.97 -7.55
N VAL A 72 -23.02 4.93 -8.16
CA VAL A 72 -23.59 6.06 -8.91
C VAL A 72 -23.57 7.36 -8.09
N ARG A 73 -23.88 7.30 -6.79
CA ARG A 73 -23.88 8.47 -5.89
C ARG A 73 -22.51 9.16 -5.75
N GLU A 74 -21.42 8.43 -5.97
CA GLU A 74 -20.03 8.93 -5.88
C GLU A 74 -19.45 9.28 -7.25
N LEU A 75 -20.15 8.97 -8.35
CA LEU A 75 -19.67 9.20 -9.72
C LEU A 75 -19.34 10.67 -9.97
N ARG A 76 -20.16 11.59 -9.44
CA ARG A 76 -19.89 13.04 -9.53
C ARG A 76 -18.61 13.43 -8.80
N ALA A 77 -18.34 12.85 -7.63
CA ALA A 77 -17.11 13.11 -6.88
C ALA A 77 -15.90 12.58 -7.67
N PHE A 78 -16.02 11.41 -8.29
CA PHE A 78 -15.00 10.86 -9.17
C PHE A 78 -14.73 11.76 -10.39
N MET A 79 -15.75 12.25 -11.09
CA MET A 79 -15.55 13.16 -12.23
C MET A 79 -14.82 14.47 -11.85
N LEU A 80 -14.98 14.94 -10.62
CA LEU A 80 -14.36 16.18 -10.15
C LEU A 80 -12.96 16.00 -9.57
N HIS A 81 -12.67 14.84 -8.97
CA HIS A 81 -11.46 14.61 -8.18
C HIS A 81 -10.62 13.39 -8.62
N GLY A 82 -11.14 12.56 -9.52
CA GLY A 82 -10.52 11.33 -10.02
C GLY A 82 -9.61 11.54 -11.22
N ALA A 83 -9.13 12.76 -11.49
CA ALA A 83 -8.17 12.98 -12.57
C ALA A 83 -6.72 12.66 -12.12
N PRO A 84 -5.86 12.15 -13.02
CA PRO A 84 -6.13 11.78 -14.41
C PRO A 84 -6.80 10.41 -14.55
N ALA A 85 -7.81 10.33 -15.41
CA ALA A 85 -8.54 9.09 -15.68
C ALA A 85 -8.98 8.96 -17.14
N ILE A 86 -9.22 7.72 -17.55
CA ILE A 86 -9.91 7.37 -18.78
C ILE A 86 -11.32 6.95 -18.41
N VAL A 87 -12.30 7.49 -19.11
CA VAL A 87 -13.73 7.22 -18.93
C VAL A 87 -14.24 6.58 -20.21
N ARG A 88 -14.49 5.28 -20.18
CA ARG A 88 -15.06 4.53 -21.30
C ARG A 88 -16.51 4.91 -21.49
N LEU A 89 -16.90 5.13 -22.73
CA LEU A 89 -18.27 5.46 -23.11
C LEU A 89 -18.62 4.71 -24.39
N ASP A 90 -19.82 4.14 -24.40
CA ASP A 90 -20.36 3.43 -25.57
C ASP A 90 -21.44 4.30 -26.22
N ARG A 91 -21.24 4.66 -27.50
CA ARG A 91 -22.18 5.47 -28.29
C ARG A 91 -22.81 4.63 -29.39
N GLY A 92 -23.80 3.82 -29.04
CA GLY A 92 -24.46 2.96 -30.01
C GLY A 92 -23.48 1.96 -30.61
N CYS A 93 -23.04 2.19 -31.86
CA CYS A 93 -22.05 1.34 -32.53
C CYS A 93 -20.60 1.85 -32.41
N GLU A 94 -20.38 3.09 -31.95
CA GLU A 94 -19.04 3.65 -31.78
C GLU A 94 -18.58 3.55 -30.34
N ARG A 95 -17.45 2.87 -30.12
CA ARG A 95 -16.82 2.71 -28.81
C ARG A 95 -15.60 3.60 -28.70
N GLY A 96 -15.42 4.21 -27.54
CA GLY A 96 -14.34 5.16 -27.31
C GLY A 96 -14.28 5.60 -25.87
N PHE A 97 -13.58 6.70 -25.63
CA PHE A 97 -13.31 7.15 -24.28
C PHE A 97 -13.15 8.67 -24.20
N LEU A 98 -13.28 9.18 -22.98
CA LEU A 98 -12.95 10.55 -22.61
C LEU A 98 -11.74 10.56 -21.67
N ALA A 99 -10.83 11.49 -21.93
CA ALA A 99 -9.61 11.68 -21.15
C ALA A 99 -9.83 12.75 -20.06
N LEU A 100 -10.16 12.35 -18.83
CA LEU A 100 -10.39 13.27 -17.71
C LEU A 100 -9.05 13.83 -17.18
N THR A 101 -8.88 15.16 -17.21
CA THR A 101 -7.64 15.85 -16.79
C THR A 101 -7.84 16.76 -15.55
N GLY A 102 -9.06 16.96 -15.07
CA GLY A 102 -9.28 17.68 -13.81
C GLY A 102 -10.62 18.36 -13.77
N GLN A 103 -10.69 19.48 -13.05
CA GLN A 103 -11.90 20.29 -12.97
C GLN A 103 -11.60 21.79 -13.00
N ARG A 104 -12.59 22.58 -13.44
CA ARG A 104 -12.55 24.04 -13.35
C ARG A 104 -13.94 24.61 -13.05
N GLY A 105 -14.08 25.23 -11.89
CA GLY A 105 -15.35 25.81 -11.45
C GLY A 105 -16.43 24.76 -11.16
N GLY A 106 -16.06 23.64 -10.52
CA GLY A 106 -16.98 22.56 -10.16
C GLY A 106 -17.51 21.74 -11.34
N GLN A 107 -16.82 21.77 -12.48
CA GLN A 107 -17.16 21.03 -13.69
C GLN A 107 -15.93 20.29 -14.21
N PRO A 108 -16.08 19.03 -14.70
CA PRO A 108 -14.97 18.24 -15.19
C PRO A 108 -14.37 18.81 -16.47
N LEU A 109 -13.08 18.58 -16.63
CA LEU A 109 -12.26 19.02 -17.74
C LEU A 109 -11.70 17.79 -18.45
N PHE A 110 -11.94 17.70 -19.75
CA PHE A 110 -11.50 16.60 -20.59
C PHE A 110 -10.45 17.07 -21.59
N LEU A 111 -9.48 16.22 -21.89
CA LEU A 111 -8.51 16.43 -22.95
C LEU A 111 -9.11 15.99 -24.27
N THR A 112 -9.04 16.84 -25.27
CA THR A 112 -9.45 16.55 -26.66
C THR A 112 -8.26 15.93 -27.43
N PRO A 113 -8.48 15.22 -28.56
CA PRO A 113 -7.41 14.71 -29.44
C PRO A 113 -6.29 15.71 -29.77
N PRO A 114 -6.57 17.00 -30.11
CA PRO A 114 -5.52 18.01 -30.32
C PRO A 114 -4.85 18.50 -29.02
N GLY A 115 -5.08 17.87 -27.87
CA GLY A 115 -4.50 18.22 -26.57
C GLY A 115 -5.15 19.41 -25.86
N GLN A 116 -6.25 19.95 -26.38
CA GLN A 116 -6.96 21.07 -25.75
C GLN A 116 -7.83 20.61 -24.59
N ARG A 117 -8.01 21.47 -23.58
CA ARG A 117 -8.82 21.19 -22.39
C ARG A 117 -10.24 21.72 -22.58
N LEU A 118 -11.22 20.83 -22.68
CA LEU A 118 -12.64 21.15 -22.86
C LEU A 118 -13.43 20.94 -21.56
N ARG A 119 -14.24 21.93 -21.19
CA ARG A 119 -15.14 21.83 -20.03
C ARG A 119 -16.47 21.22 -20.47
N ILE A 120 -16.86 20.10 -19.85
CA ILE A 120 -18.15 19.45 -20.10
C ILE A 120 -18.97 19.51 -18.81
N ARG A 121 -20.30 19.62 -18.94
CA ARG A 121 -21.20 19.57 -17.78
C ARG A 121 -21.18 18.17 -17.17
N CYS A 122 -20.97 18.09 -15.86
CA CYS A 122 -20.92 16.82 -15.13
C CYS A 122 -22.18 16.00 -15.35
N GLU A 123 -23.34 16.65 -15.37
CA GLU A 123 -24.65 16.00 -15.55
C GLU A 123 -24.76 15.31 -16.92
N THR A 124 -24.08 15.82 -17.94
CA THR A 124 -24.10 15.25 -19.29
C THR A 124 -23.30 13.95 -19.35
N VAL A 125 -22.12 13.90 -18.73
CA VAL A 125 -21.28 12.69 -18.70
C VAL A 125 -21.90 11.63 -17.78
N GLU A 126 -22.41 12.06 -16.63
CA GLU A 126 -23.11 11.20 -15.67
C GLU A 126 -24.31 10.49 -16.33
N ALA A 127 -25.17 11.23 -17.04
CA ALA A 127 -26.33 10.68 -17.73
C ALA A 127 -25.96 9.63 -18.79
N LEU A 128 -24.79 9.75 -19.44
CA LEU A 128 -24.32 8.76 -20.40
C LEU A 128 -23.80 7.49 -19.72
N LEU A 129 -23.03 7.64 -18.64
CA LEU A 129 -22.44 6.49 -17.92
C LEU A 129 -23.49 5.63 -17.23
N ILE A 130 -24.60 6.22 -16.76
CA ILE A 130 -25.67 5.49 -16.09
C ILE A 130 -26.78 5.03 -17.03
N ARG A 131 -26.68 5.34 -18.33
CA ARG A 131 -27.77 5.12 -19.30
C ARG A 131 -28.28 3.68 -19.31
N GLU A 132 -27.38 2.71 -19.35
CA GLU A 132 -27.71 1.27 -19.34
C GLU A 132 -28.39 0.81 -18.05
N LEU A 133 -28.10 1.47 -16.92
CA LEU A 133 -28.75 1.20 -15.63
C LEU A 133 -30.15 1.84 -15.57
N VAL A 134 -30.35 2.97 -16.25
CA VAL A 134 -31.60 3.75 -16.20
C VAL A 134 -32.64 3.24 -17.20
N GLU A 135 -32.24 2.86 -18.42
CA GLU A 135 -33.16 2.46 -19.50
C GLU A 135 -34.14 1.33 -19.08
N PRO A 136 -33.72 0.24 -18.40
CA PRO A 136 -34.63 -0.82 -17.96
C PRO A 136 -35.65 -0.37 -16.92
N LEU A 137 -35.33 0.66 -16.12
CA LEU A 137 -36.17 1.15 -15.01
C LEU A 137 -37.23 2.16 -15.48
N GLN A 138 -37.01 2.82 -16.62
CA GLN A 138 -37.90 3.87 -17.13
C GLN A 138 -39.37 3.43 -17.26
N PRO A 139 -39.71 2.26 -17.84
CA PRO A 139 -41.11 1.84 -17.98
C PRO A 139 -41.81 1.59 -16.63
N GLU A 140 -41.08 1.15 -15.62
CA GLU A 140 -41.62 0.95 -14.26
C GLU A 140 -41.84 2.30 -13.56
N ILE A 141 -40.86 3.21 -13.64
CA ILE A 141 -40.94 4.53 -13.03
C ILE A 141 -42.10 5.35 -13.62
N VAL A 142 -42.28 5.31 -14.95
CA VAL A 142 -43.42 5.97 -15.61
C VAL A 142 -44.75 5.43 -15.08
N ARG A 143 -44.90 4.10 -14.97
CA ARG A 143 -46.11 3.47 -14.40
C ARG A 143 -46.39 3.93 -12.96
N VAL A 144 -45.36 4.00 -12.11
CA VAL A 144 -45.51 4.45 -10.71
C VAL A 144 -45.90 5.93 -10.65
N LEU A 145 -45.29 6.78 -11.48
CA LEU A 145 -45.60 8.21 -11.54
C LEU A 145 -47.03 8.47 -12.02
N ASP A 146 -47.53 7.66 -12.96
CA ASP A 146 -48.89 7.73 -13.46
C ASP A 146 -49.90 7.27 -12.41
N ALA A 147 -49.63 6.15 -11.72
CA ALA A 147 -50.47 5.65 -10.63
C ALA A 147 -50.55 6.63 -9.44
N ALA A 148 -49.47 7.36 -9.16
CA ALA A 148 -49.39 8.35 -8.08
C ALA A 148 -50.01 9.72 -8.44
N GLY A 149 -50.50 9.92 -9.68
CA GLY A 149 -51.15 11.17 -10.10
C GLY A 149 -50.21 12.39 -10.10
N ILE A 150 -48.92 12.20 -10.35
CA ILE A 150 -47.91 13.28 -10.27
C ILE A 150 -48.08 14.27 -11.43
N THR A 151 -48.14 15.56 -11.10
CA THR A 151 -48.32 16.63 -12.10
C THR A 151 -47.17 16.68 -13.12
N PRO A 152 -47.44 17.05 -14.39
CA PRO A 152 -46.43 17.08 -15.46
C PRO A 152 -45.20 17.93 -15.12
N THR A 153 -45.39 19.01 -14.36
CA THR A 153 -44.32 19.93 -13.92
C THR A 153 -43.37 19.32 -12.89
N ARG A 154 -43.83 18.35 -12.08
CA ARG A 154 -43.01 17.67 -11.07
C ARG A 154 -42.46 16.34 -11.54
N ARG A 155 -43.05 15.74 -12.59
CA ARG A 155 -42.74 14.39 -13.07
C ARG A 155 -41.25 14.18 -13.36
N ALA A 156 -40.59 15.13 -14.03
CA ALA A 156 -39.15 15.02 -14.31
C ALA A 156 -38.28 14.99 -13.05
N ARG A 157 -38.59 15.83 -12.05
CA ARG A 157 -37.83 15.90 -10.79
C ARG A 157 -38.04 14.66 -9.93
N VAL A 158 -39.27 14.15 -9.85
CA VAL A 158 -39.59 12.94 -9.08
C VAL A 158 -39.00 11.70 -9.76
N SER A 159 -39.10 11.60 -11.09
CA SER A 159 -38.45 10.54 -11.87
C SER A 159 -36.95 10.49 -11.61
N THR A 160 -36.26 11.64 -11.67
CA THR A 160 -34.82 11.73 -11.39
C THR A 160 -34.49 11.28 -9.97
N ALA A 161 -35.26 11.72 -8.96
CA ALA A 161 -35.05 11.31 -7.58
C ALA A 161 -35.27 9.81 -7.36
N MET A 162 -36.30 9.22 -7.97
CA MET A 162 -36.56 7.78 -7.91
C MET A 162 -35.46 6.97 -8.57
N VAL A 163 -34.94 7.41 -9.71
CA VAL A 163 -33.79 6.79 -10.37
C VAL A 163 -32.58 6.85 -9.42
N CYS A 164 -32.20 8.03 -8.94
CA CYS A 164 -31.03 8.20 -8.06
C CYS A 164 -31.10 7.33 -6.81
N GLU A 165 -32.28 7.18 -6.20
CA GLU A 165 -32.46 6.32 -5.02
C GLU A 165 -32.32 4.84 -5.37
N ARG A 166 -32.82 4.42 -6.53
CA ARG A 166 -32.83 3.01 -6.96
C ARG A 166 -31.45 2.52 -7.40
N ILE A 167 -30.69 3.34 -8.12
CA ILE A 167 -29.36 2.98 -8.65
C ILE A 167 -28.20 3.56 -7.83
N GLY A 168 -28.47 4.32 -6.78
CA GLY A 168 -27.44 5.09 -6.07
C GLY A 168 -26.29 4.26 -5.51
N GLY A 169 -26.55 3.00 -5.17
CA GLY A 169 -25.55 2.03 -4.73
C GLY A 169 -24.97 1.13 -5.83
N GLU A 170 -25.52 1.17 -7.04
CA GLU A 170 -25.06 0.33 -8.15
C GLU A 170 -23.67 0.78 -8.63
N PRO A 171 -22.73 -0.16 -8.85
CA PRO A 171 -21.39 0.18 -9.31
C PRO A 171 -21.40 0.57 -10.80
N VAL A 172 -20.75 1.70 -11.11
CA VAL A 172 -20.46 2.14 -12.47
C VAL A 172 -19.02 1.78 -12.79
N GLY A 173 -18.83 0.97 -13.85
CA GLY A 173 -17.53 0.57 -14.38
C GLY A 173 -17.05 1.46 -15.52
N GLY A 174 -16.05 0.98 -16.27
CA GLY A 174 -15.49 1.72 -17.41
C GLY A 174 -14.63 2.93 -17.02
N LEU A 175 -14.25 3.04 -15.75
CA LEU A 175 -13.39 4.12 -15.25
C LEU A 175 -12.00 3.55 -14.97
N THR A 176 -10.96 4.20 -15.48
CA THR A 176 -9.58 3.78 -15.28
C THR A 176 -8.75 4.94 -14.78
N LEU A 177 -8.25 4.86 -13.55
CA LEU A 177 -7.34 5.86 -12.98
C LEU A 177 -5.92 5.64 -13.50
N LEU A 178 -5.25 6.74 -13.83
CA LEU A 178 -3.82 6.72 -14.17
C LEU A 178 -3.01 7.27 -13.01
N ARG A 179 -2.00 6.52 -12.58
CA ARG A 179 -1.07 6.96 -11.52
C ARG A 179 0.35 6.52 -11.79
N LEU A 180 1.31 7.10 -11.06
CA LEU A 180 2.66 6.56 -11.05
C LEU A 180 2.66 5.18 -10.36
N PRO A 181 3.34 4.17 -10.93
CA PRO A 181 3.44 2.87 -10.31
C PRO A 181 4.19 2.96 -8.98
N PRO A 182 3.95 2.04 -8.03
CA PRO A 182 4.66 2.01 -6.75
C PRO A 182 6.18 1.90 -6.92
N GLY A 183 6.65 1.28 -8.00
CA GLY A 183 8.07 1.18 -8.37
C GLY A 183 8.73 2.48 -8.82
N ALA A 184 7.97 3.51 -9.23
CA ALA A 184 8.52 4.79 -9.68
C ALA A 184 9.38 5.46 -8.59
N ALA A 185 10.30 6.35 -9.00
CA ALA A 185 11.16 7.07 -8.06
C ALA A 185 10.31 7.78 -6.99
N PHE A 186 10.60 7.53 -5.71
CA PHE A 186 9.81 8.07 -4.60
C PHE A 186 9.73 9.60 -4.61
N THR A 187 10.77 10.28 -5.12
CA THR A 187 10.78 11.73 -5.29
C THR A 187 9.74 12.23 -6.30
N ARG A 188 9.48 11.48 -7.38
CA ARG A 188 8.41 11.80 -8.34
C ARG A 188 7.04 11.62 -7.70
N GLN A 189 6.82 10.51 -6.98
CA GLN A 189 5.59 10.25 -6.23
C GLN A 189 5.33 11.35 -5.18
N ALA A 190 6.36 11.75 -4.43
CA ALA A 190 6.26 12.82 -3.43
C ALA A 190 5.94 14.19 -4.05
N ARG A 191 6.47 14.48 -5.24
CA ARG A 191 6.12 15.70 -5.99
C ARG A 191 4.67 15.67 -6.46
N GLN A 192 4.22 14.55 -7.05
CA GLN A 192 2.84 14.38 -7.51
C GLN A 192 1.82 14.50 -6.36
N ALA A 193 2.12 13.92 -5.20
CA ALA A 193 1.27 14.04 -4.00
C ALA A 193 1.31 15.45 -3.36
N GLY A 194 2.11 16.38 -3.88
CA GLY A 194 2.21 17.73 -3.32
C GLY A 194 2.93 17.80 -1.97
N LEU A 195 3.71 16.78 -1.59
CA LEU A 195 4.43 16.78 -0.30
C LEU A 195 5.40 17.94 -0.17
N HIS A 196 6.04 18.36 -1.27
CA HIS A 196 6.93 19.52 -1.30
C HIS A 196 6.19 20.83 -0.98
N LEU A 197 4.95 21.00 -1.46
CA LEU A 197 4.11 22.16 -1.14
C LEU A 197 3.73 22.16 0.34
N ARG A 198 3.30 21.00 0.87
CA ARG A 198 2.99 20.87 2.30
C ARG A 198 4.21 21.14 3.17
N LEU A 199 5.38 20.62 2.78
CA LEU A 199 6.63 20.91 3.47
C LEU A 199 6.93 22.41 3.47
N SER A 200 6.74 23.10 2.33
CA SER A 200 6.93 24.55 2.25
C SER A 200 5.93 25.33 3.13
N GLN A 201 4.68 24.87 3.24
CA GLN A 201 3.67 25.44 4.13
C GLN A 201 4.04 25.25 5.60
N ILE A 202 4.52 24.06 5.97
CA ILE A 202 5.00 23.77 7.33
C ILE A 202 6.17 24.69 7.67
N VAL A 203 7.18 24.77 6.79
CA VAL A 203 8.34 25.65 7.00
C VAL A 203 7.91 27.13 7.08
N GLY A 204 7.01 27.58 6.20
CA GLY A 204 6.51 28.95 6.20
C GLY A 204 5.71 29.30 7.46
N LEU A 205 4.79 28.43 7.89
CA LEU A 205 4.03 28.58 9.14
C LEU A 205 4.96 28.53 10.35
N PHE A 206 5.95 27.64 10.34
CA PHE A 206 6.95 27.55 11.39
C PHE A 206 7.72 28.87 11.53
N VAL A 207 8.26 29.42 10.44
CA VAL A 207 8.97 30.70 10.44
C VAL A 207 8.08 31.85 10.93
N LEU A 208 6.83 31.91 10.48
CA LEU A 208 5.87 32.95 10.87
C LEU A 208 5.53 32.87 12.36
N LEU A 209 5.20 31.67 12.85
CA LEU A 209 4.85 31.44 14.26
C LEU A 209 6.04 31.70 15.18
N TYR A 210 7.23 31.26 14.78
CA TYR A 210 8.44 31.48 15.55
C TYR A 210 8.82 32.97 15.59
N GLY A 211 8.67 33.67 14.45
CA GLY A 211 8.83 35.12 14.39
C GLY A 211 7.83 35.88 15.28
N ALA A 212 6.57 35.45 15.30
CA ALA A 212 5.55 36.00 16.19
C ALA A 212 5.85 35.72 17.68
N GLU A 213 6.34 34.52 18.01
CA GLU A 213 6.78 34.16 19.37
C GLU A 213 7.90 35.11 19.82
N LEU A 214 8.92 35.28 18.97
CA LEU A 214 10.04 36.18 19.23
C LEU A 214 9.57 37.63 19.41
N TRP A 215 8.71 38.11 18.52
CA TRP A 215 8.20 39.47 18.58
C TRP A 215 7.37 39.69 19.85
N SER A 216 6.59 38.69 20.28
CA SER A 216 5.83 38.77 21.53
C SER A 216 6.74 38.97 22.75
N TRP A 217 7.87 38.23 22.83
CA TRP A 217 8.84 38.37 23.91
C TRP A 217 9.56 39.71 23.88
N GLN A 218 9.94 40.20 22.71
CA GLN A 218 10.53 41.54 22.57
C GLN A 218 9.56 42.65 22.96
N LEU A 219 8.28 42.52 22.61
CA LEU A 219 7.25 43.53 22.85
C LEU A 219 6.97 43.68 24.34
N ILE A 220 6.74 42.57 25.05
CA ILE A 220 6.52 42.60 26.50
C ILE A 220 7.81 42.95 27.26
N GLY A 221 8.95 42.35 26.88
CA GLY A 221 10.23 42.60 27.53
C GLY A 221 10.69 44.06 27.37
N GLY A 222 10.60 44.60 26.16
CA GLY A 222 10.95 46.00 25.88
C GLY A 222 10.05 47.00 26.61
N ALA A 223 8.74 46.73 26.69
CA ALA A 223 7.80 47.59 27.42
C ALA A 223 8.07 47.59 28.94
N THR A 224 8.32 46.41 29.52
CA THR A 224 8.67 46.27 30.94
C THR A 224 10.00 46.95 31.27
N ILE A 225 11.04 46.76 30.45
CA ILE A 225 12.38 47.30 30.69
C ILE A 225 12.40 48.83 30.62
N ASN A 226 11.63 49.42 29.69
CA ASN A 226 11.55 50.88 29.55
C ASN A 226 10.58 51.55 30.56
N GLY A 227 9.97 50.78 31.47
CA GLY A 227 8.98 51.29 32.43
C GLY A 227 7.69 51.80 31.79
N ARG A 228 7.40 51.38 30.55
CA ARG A 228 6.24 51.83 29.75
C ARG A 228 5.14 50.77 29.65
N LEU A 229 5.06 49.88 30.64
CA LEU A 229 4.05 48.81 30.64
C LEU A 229 2.67 49.41 30.91
N ASP A 230 1.97 49.80 29.86
CA ASP A 230 0.58 50.22 29.90
C ASP A 230 -0.35 49.10 29.41
N TRP A 231 -1.66 49.35 29.51
CA TRP A 231 -2.67 48.40 29.06
C TRP A 231 -2.65 48.16 27.55
N GLY A 232 -2.13 49.12 26.76
CA GLY A 232 -2.00 49.01 25.32
C GLY A 232 -0.94 47.99 24.90
N TRP A 233 0.25 48.02 25.52
CA TRP A 233 1.32 47.04 25.28
C TRP A 233 0.90 45.63 25.70
N LEU A 234 0.21 45.50 26.85
CA LEU A 234 -0.33 44.22 27.30
C LEU A 234 -1.42 43.69 26.36
N ALA A 235 -2.31 44.55 25.87
CA ALA A 235 -3.32 44.18 24.88
C ALA A 235 -2.67 43.77 23.55
N ALA A 236 -1.65 44.47 23.08
CA ALA A 236 -0.91 44.13 21.85
C ALA A 236 -0.19 42.78 21.97
N TRP A 237 0.47 42.51 23.11
CA TRP A 237 1.06 41.21 23.39
C TRP A 237 0.00 40.10 23.46
N ALA A 238 -1.11 40.33 24.16
CA ALA A 238 -2.18 39.36 24.30
C ALA A 238 -2.85 39.04 22.95
N LEU A 239 -3.07 40.05 22.11
CA LEU A 239 -3.56 39.88 20.73
C LEU A 239 -2.59 39.06 19.90
N LEU A 240 -1.28 39.36 19.95
CA LEU A 240 -0.26 38.60 19.24
C LEU A 240 -0.22 37.14 19.72
N ALA A 241 -0.21 36.90 21.02
CA ALA A 241 -0.26 35.56 21.60
C ALA A 241 -1.55 34.80 21.20
N PHE A 242 -2.70 35.48 21.17
CA PHE A 242 -3.97 34.89 20.74
C PHE A 242 -3.97 34.55 19.24
N THR A 243 -3.36 35.39 18.40
CA THR A 243 -3.23 35.10 16.95
C THR A 243 -2.30 33.92 16.65
N MET A 244 -1.37 33.60 17.56
CA MET A 244 -0.53 32.40 17.42
C MET A 244 -1.31 31.10 17.61
N LEU A 245 -2.43 31.11 18.36
CA LEU A 245 -3.25 29.91 18.58
C LEU A 245 -3.82 29.31 17.28
N PRO A 246 -4.57 30.05 16.43
CA PRO A 246 -5.04 29.52 15.15
C PRO A 246 -3.88 29.18 14.22
N GLY A 247 -2.76 29.92 14.27
CA GLY A 247 -1.55 29.59 13.52
C GLY A 247 -0.97 28.22 13.90
N ARG A 248 -0.87 27.92 15.20
CA ARG A 248 -0.41 26.61 15.70
C ARG A 248 -1.37 25.49 15.34
N LEU A 249 -2.68 25.73 15.40
CA LEU A 249 -3.69 24.77 14.95
C LEU A 249 -3.56 24.49 13.45
N LEU A 250 -3.36 25.53 12.64
CA LEU A 250 -3.14 25.39 11.20
C LEU A 250 -1.84 24.63 10.90
N ALA A 251 -0.75 24.93 11.62
CA ALA A 251 0.52 24.21 11.48
C ALA A 251 0.35 22.70 11.80
N GLY A 252 -0.28 22.38 12.94
CA GLY A 252 -0.58 20.99 13.29
C GLY A 252 -1.49 20.28 12.28
N TRP A 253 -2.46 21.01 11.70
CA TRP A 253 -3.31 20.48 10.63
C TRP A 253 -2.49 20.16 9.37
N VAL A 254 -1.65 21.08 8.90
CA VAL A 254 -0.81 20.87 7.70
C VAL A 254 0.22 19.75 7.94
N GLU A 255 0.81 19.67 9.13
CA GLU A 255 1.69 18.56 9.54
C GLU A 255 0.97 17.22 9.49
N SER A 256 -0.27 17.15 10.00
CA SER A 256 -1.10 15.95 9.96
C SER A 256 -1.43 15.53 8.53
N LEU A 257 -1.78 16.50 7.67
CA LEU A 257 -1.97 16.25 6.24
C LEU A 257 -0.69 15.73 5.59
N PHE A 258 0.47 16.33 5.86
CA PHE A 258 1.74 15.83 5.33
C PHE A 258 1.98 14.38 5.76
N ALA A 259 1.79 14.06 7.04
CA ALA A 259 1.98 12.72 7.58
C ALA A 259 1.05 11.69 6.92
N LEU A 260 -0.22 12.05 6.70
CA LEU A 260 -1.19 11.18 6.02
C LEU A 260 -0.81 10.87 4.57
N ASP A 261 -0.36 11.88 3.80
CA ASP A 261 0.02 11.67 2.40
C ASP A 261 1.34 10.92 2.27
N PHE A 262 2.33 11.25 3.11
CA PHE A 262 3.58 10.51 3.18
C PHE A 262 3.34 9.05 3.56
N GLY A 263 2.50 8.82 4.58
CA GLY A 263 2.13 7.48 5.02
C GLY A 263 1.38 6.69 3.97
N ARG A 264 0.47 7.33 3.23
CA ARG A 264 -0.22 6.71 2.09
C ARG A 264 0.77 6.21 1.04
N LEU A 265 1.74 7.04 0.63
CA LEU A 265 2.76 6.66 -0.34
C LEU A 265 3.66 5.54 0.18
N LEU A 266 4.10 5.65 1.43
CA LEU A 266 4.92 4.63 2.07
C LEU A 266 4.19 3.28 2.10
N LYS A 267 2.98 3.23 2.68
CA LYS A 267 2.17 2.00 2.80
C LYS A 267 1.85 1.38 1.45
N ALA A 268 1.49 2.18 0.44
CA ALA A 268 1.25 1.67 -0.91
C ALA A 268 2.48 0.94 -1.46
N ARG A 269 3.67 1.50 -1.24
CA ARG A 269 4.93 0.89 -1.69
C ARG A 269 5.33 -0.33 -0.87
N LEU A 270 5.06 -0.33 0.43
CA LEU A 270 5.30 -1.50 1.29
C LEU A 270 4.37 -2.66 0.92
N LEU A 271 3.11 -2.37 0.60
CA LEU A 271 2.18 -3.37 0.12
C LEU A 271 2.65 -3.98 -1.21
N ALA A 272 2.96 -3.12 -2.19
CA ALA A 272 3.50 -3.58 -3.48
C ALA A 272 4.79 -4.40 -3.30
N GLY A 273 5.68 -3.94 -2.41
CA GLY A 273 6.90 -4.67 -2.10
C GLY A 273 6.68 -6.00 -1.39
N ALA A 274 5.67 -6.10 -0.53
CA ALA A 274 5.33 -7.35 0.15
C ALA A 274 4.77 -8.38 -0.84
N LEU A 275 3.96 -7.93 -1.81
CA LEU A 275 3.42 -8.77 -2.88
C LEU A 275 4.52 -9.22 -3.87
N ALA A 276 5.53 -8.37 -4.11
CA ALA A 276 6.66 -8.69 -4.99
C ALA A 276 7.78 -9.53 -4.32
N LEU A 277 7.66 -9.88 -3.04
CA LEU A 277 8.64 -10.72 -2.37
C LEU A 277 8.54 -12.17 -2.86
N PRO A 278 9.66 -12.83 -3.20
CA PRO A 278 9.63 -14.22 -3.62
C PRO A 278 9.15 -15.12 -2.45
N PRO A 279 8.31 -16.13 -2.71
CA PRO A 279 7.75 -17.01 -1.68
C PRO A 279 8.79 -17.65 -0.76
N ASP A 280 9.99 -17.96 -1.26
CA ASP A 280 11.08 -18.52 -0.45
C ASP A 280 11.68 -17.54 0.55
N ALA A 281 11.69 -16.24 0.22
CA ALA A 281 12.14 -15.22 1.14
C ALA A 281 11.13 -15.05 2.28
N VAL A 282 9.85 -15.26 1.98
CA VAL A 282 8.76 -15.26 2.97
C VAL A 282 8.88 -16.49 3.89
N LYS A 283 8.93 -17.70 3.32
CA LYS A 283 9.01 -18.97 4.07
C LYS A 283 10.21 -19.02 5.03
N ARG A 284 11.36 -18.47 4.64
CA ARG A 284 12.59 -18.49 5.47
C ARG A 284 12.60 -17.51 6.64
N ARG A 285 11.84 -16.42 6.56
CA ARG A 285 11.87 -15.38 7.60
C ARG A 285 10.96 -15.71 8.79
N GLY A 286 10.02 -16.65 8.64
CA GLY A 286 9.02 -16.94 9.65
C GLY A 286 7.93 -15.86 9.73
N VAL A 287 6.78 -16.23 10.29
CA VAL A 287 5.61 -15.34 10.40
C VAL A 287 5.85 -14.26 11.46
N GLY A 288 6.58 -14.57 12.54
CA GLY A 288 6.93 -13.65 13.62
C GLY A 288 7.71 -12.43 13.13
N ALA A 289 8.77 -12.64 12.35
CA ALA A 289 9.54 -11.57 11.74
C ALA A 289 8.70 -10.63 10.85
N MET A 290 7.74 -11.18 10.08
CA MET A 290 6.87 -10.36 9.24
C MET A 290 5.92 -9.48 10.04
N ILE A 291 5.30 -10.04 11.09
CA ILE A 291 4.44 -9.27 11.99
C ILE A 291 5.24 -8.13 12.65
N GLY A 292 6.46 -8.42 13.11
CA GLY A 292 7.37 -7.41 13.64
C GLY A 292 7.64 -6.27 12.64
N GLN A 293 7.89 -6.60 11.37
CA GLN A 293 8.11 -5.61 10.31
C GLN A 293 6.88 -4.72 10.03
N VAL A 294 5.68 -5.30 10.02
CA VAL A 294 4.43 -4.55 9.84
C VAL A 294 4.21 -3.56 10.99
N MET A 295 4.49 -3.99 12.23
CA MET A 295 4.40 -3.11 13.40
C MET A 295 5.41 -1.94 13.33
N GLU A 296 6.64 -2.20 12.90
CA GLU A 296 7.66 -1.15 12.75
C GLU A 296 7.34 -0.15 11.61
N ALA A 297 6.67 -0.59 10.55
CA ALA A 297 6.26 0.29 9.46
C ALA A 297 5.32 1.43 9.93
N GLN A 298 4.41 1.15 10.86
CA GLN A 298 3.53 2.17 11.45
C GLN A 298 4.31 3.20 12.26
N ALA A 299 5.35 2.78 12.97
CA ALA A 299 6.19 3.65 13.79
C ALA A 299 7.01 4.65 12.95
N LEU A 300 7.38 4.28 11.72
CA LEU A 300 8.24 5.08 10.85
C LEU A 300 7.61 6.43 10.46
N GLU A 301 6.29 6.47 10.21
CA GLU A 301 5.58 7.67 9.71
C GLU A 301 5.66 8.84 10.71
N GLY A 302 5.27 8.60 11.97
CA GLY A 302 5.24 9.65 12.99
C GLY A 302 6.64 10.06 13.48
N MET A 303 7.57 9.11 13.57
CA MET A 303 8.88 9.34 14.17
C MET A 303 9.83 10.10 13.24
N ALA A 304 9.78 9.85 11.92
CA ALA A 304 10.68 10.53 10.98
C ALA A 304 10.42 12.05 10.92
N LEU A 305 9.13 12.44 10.94
CA LEU A 305 8.74 13.85 10.85
C LEU A 305 8.98 14.58 12.16
N ALA A 306 8.42 14.07 13.27
CA ALA A 306 8.64 14.66 14.60
C ALA A 306 10.14 14.71 14.94
N GLY A 307 10.91 13.71 14.51
CA GLY A 307 12.36 13.65 14.67
C GLY A 307 13.09 14.77 13.94
N THR A 308 12.85 14.89 12.63
CA THR A 308 13.55 15.86 11.77
C THR A 308 13.22 17.30 12.17
N PHE A 309 11.93 17.60 12.38
CA PHE A 309 11.53 18.94 12.82
C PHE A 309 12.04 19.24 14.22
N GLY A 310 11.93 18.32 15.18
CA GLY A 310 12.43 18.52 16.54
C GLY A 310 13.92 18.92 16.58
N VAL A 311 14.77 18.27 15.78
CA VAL A 311 16.19 18.63 15.67
C VAL A 311 16.36 20.01 15.01
N LEU A 312 15.70 20.27 13.88
CA LEU A 312 15.85 21.54 13.16
C LEU A 312 15.42 22.73 14.04
N VAL A 313 14.24 22.63 14.65
CA VAL A 313 13.69 23.64 15.56
C VAL A 313 14.61 23.82 16.76
N GLY A 314 15.03 22.71 17.37
CA GLY A 314 15.93 22.76 18.51
C GLY A 314 17.29 23.39 18.19
N MET A 315 17.84 23.20 16.99
CA MET A 315 19.08 23.85 16.56
C MET A 315 18.92 25.37 16.39
N ILE A 316 17.78 25.83 15.85
CA ILE A 316 17.47 27.26 15.72
C ILE A 316 17.28 27.88 17.11
N GLU A 317 16.49 27.23 17.97
CA GLU A 317 16.27 27.65 19.35
C GLU A 317 17.58 27.67 20.16
N LEU A 318 18.50 26.74 19.90
CA LEU A 318 19.81 26.70 20.55
C LEU A 318 20.66 27.91 20.17
N GLY A 319 20.71 28.25 18.88
CA GLY A 319 21.42 29.44 18.40
C GLY A 319 20.83 30.72 18.96
N PHE A 320 19.50 30.80 19.02
CA PHE A 320 18.80 31.93 19.61
C PHE A 320 19.03 32.04 21.13
N ALA A 321 18.97 30.93 21.85
CA ALA A 321 19.27 30.88 23.28
C ALA A 321 20.71 31.34 23.56
N ALA A 322 21.68 30.92 22.74
CA ALA A 322 23.07 31.38 22.86
C ALA A 322 23.19 32.90 22.67
N TRP A 323 22.46 33.47 21.71
CA TRP A 323 22.42 34.92 21.48
C TRP A 323 21.78 35.67 22.65
N VAL A 324 20.61 35.22 23.13
CA VAL A 324 19.89 35.83 24.26
C VAL A 324 20.72 35.77 25.55
N LEU A 325 21.31 34.61 25.86
CA LEU A 325 22.12 34.43 27.06
C LEU A 325 23.38 35.32 27.07
N ARG A 326 23.92 35.67 25.90
CA ARG A 326 25.04 36.60 25.78
C ARG A 326 24.67 38.04 26.14
N LEU A 327 23.40 38.40 26.12
CA LEU A 327 22.87 39.70 26.54
C LEU A 327 22.39 39.70 28.01
N GLY A 328 22.46 38.56 28.69
CA GLY A 328 21.96 38.37 30.05
C GLY A 328 22.95 38.79 31.15
N ALA A 329 22.60 38.45 32.39
CA ALA A 329 23.34 38.79 33.60
C ALA A 329 24.68 38.03 33.76
N ALA A 330 24.84 36.85 33.17
CA ALA A 330 26.04 36.01 33.28
C ALA A 330 26.50 35.45 31.92
N PRO A 331 26.90 36.32 30.97
CA PRO A 331 27.01 35.94 29.55
C PRO A 331 28.10 34.90 29.25
N VAL A 332 29.25 34.97 29.92
CA VAL A 332 30.35 34.01 29.71
C VAL A 332 30.00 32.63 30.30
N LEU A 333 29.48 32.61 31.53
CA LEU A 333 29.12 31.36 32.20
C LEU A 333 27.95 30.66 31.51
N HIS A 334 26.90 31.40 31.12
CA HIS A 334 25.73 30.83 30.45
C HIS A 334 26.06 30.28 29.06
N THR A 335 26.88 30.97 28.27
CA THR A 335 27.28 30.47 26.94
C THR A 335 28.22 29.26 27.03
N ALA A 336 29.15 29.24 28.01
CA ALA A 336 30.00 28.08 28.27
C ALA A 336 29.18 26.87 28.74
N LEU A 337 28.23 27.08 29.66
CA LEU A 337 27.33 26.03 30.13
C LEU A 337 26.46 25.50 29.00
N LEU A 338 25.95 26.37 28.12
CA LEU A 338 25.13 25.97 26.98
C LEU A 338 25.92 25.08 26.00
N ALA A 339 27.16 25.45 25.69
CA ALA A 339 28.03 24.65 24.84
C ALA A 339 28.33 23.27 25.46
N LEU A 340 28.60 23.22 26.77
CA LEU A 340 28.80 21.98 27.51
C LEU A 340 27.55 21.08 27.45
N PHE A 341 26.36 21.64 27.71
CA PHE A 341 25.11 20.89 27.70
C PHE A 341 24.70 20.46 26.29
N ALA A 342 24.96 21.26 25.26
CA ALA A 342 24.77 20.84 23.87
C ALA A 342 25.66 19.63 23.53
N ALA A 343 26.94 19.65 23.92
CA ALA A 343 27.83 18.52 23.75
C ALA A 343 27.37 17.28 24.54
N LEU A 344 26.92 17.48 25.78
CA LEU A 344 26.39 16.40 26.62
C LEU A 344 25.12 15.79 26.01
N THR A 345 24.21 16.60 25.46
CA THR A 345 23.01 16.13 24.75
C THR A 345 23.38 15.25 23.56
N ILE A 346 24.40 15.64 22.78
CA ILE A 346 24.87 14.81 21.65
C ILE A 346 25.46 13.49 22.16
N LEU A 347 26.34 13.53 23.17
CA LEU A 347 26.98 12.33 23.73
C LEU A 347 25.97 11.35 24.35
N LEU A 348 25.06 11.85 25.19
CA LEU A 348 23.99 11.05 25.76
C LEU A 348 23.00 10.58 24.70
N GLY A 349 22.76 11.37 23.65
CA GLY A 349 21.95 10.98 22.51
C GLY A 349 22.56 9.81 21.73
N LEU A 350 23.88 9.80 21.53
CA LEU A 350 24.61 8.66 20.94
C LEU A 350 24.59 7.44 21.86
N HIS A 351 24.70 7.63 23.17
CA HIS A 351 24.56 6.54 24.14
C HIS A 351 23.15 5.93 24.09
N PHE A 352 22.13 6.79 24.18
CA PHE A 352 20.73 6.43 24.05
C PHE A 352 20.48 5.68 22.74
N HIS A 353 21.01 6.17 21.61
CA HIS A 353 20.91 5.51 20.30
C HIS A 353 21.40 4.05 20.37
N ARG A 354 22.57 3.80 20.97
CA ARG A 354 23.08 2.43 21.11
C ARG A 354 22.17 1.55 21.96
N ARG A 355 21.62 2.09 23.06
CA ARG A 355 20.72 1.37 23.98
C ARG A 355 19.36 1.07 23.34
N ILE A 356 18.73 2.04 22.69
CA ILE A 356 17.45 1.81 21.99
C ILE A 356 17.63 0.78 20.88
N MET A 357 18.73 0.82 20.12
CA MET A 357 18.99 -0.19 19.08
C MET A 357 19.21 -1.60 19.66
N ALA A 358 19.80 -1.74 20.86
CA ALA A 358 19.95 -3.03 21.52
C ALA A 358 18.61 -3.54 22.05
N TRP A 359 17.85 -2.68 22.74
CA TRP A 359 16.53 -3.02 23.27
C TRP A 359 15.53 -3.39 22.18
N THR A 360 15.45 -2.61 21.09
CA THR A 360 14.53 -2.91 19.99
C THR A 360 14.85 -4.25 19.32
N ARG A 361 16.13 -4.59 19.12
CA ARG A 361 16.54 -5.90 18.61
C ARG A 361 16.13 -7.04 19.53
N GLN A 362 16.36 -6.89 20.84
CA GLN A 362 15.98 -7.90 21.83
C GLN A 362 14.45 -8.08 21.90
N ARG A 363 13.70 -6.98 21.85
CA ARG A 363 12.24 -6.98 21.81
C ARG A 363 11.72 -7.75 20.59
N LEU A 364 12.22 -7.44 19.39
CA LEU A 364 11.78 -8.10 18.17
C LEU A 364 12.18 -9.58 18.13
N GLY A 365 13.38 -9.93 18.61
CA GLY A 365 13.77 -11.33 18.75
C GLY A 365 12.87 -12.12 19.72
N LEU A 366 12.44 -11.49 20.82
CA LEU A 366 11.47 -12.09 21.74
C LEU A 366 10.10 -12.25 21.09
N THR A 367 9.62 -11.24 20.35
CA THR A 367 8.36 -11.34 19.59
C THR A 367 8.39 -12.47 18.57
N ASP A 368 9.48 -12.58 17.80
CA ASP A 368 9.67 -13.64 16.82
C ASP A 368 9.63 -15.03 17.48
N TYR A 369 10.40 -15.22 18.56
CA TYR A 369 10.37 -16.45 19.35
C TYR A 369 8.97 -16.79 19.89
N LEU A 370 8.25 -15.81 20.47
CA LEU A 370 6.93 -16.04 21.05
C LEU A 370 5.91 -16.45 19.98
N VAL A 371 5.94 -15.81 18.80
CA VAL A 371 5.05 -16.17 17.70
C VAL A 371 5.37 -17.58 17.20
N GLU A 372 6.65 -17.91 17.01
CA GLU A 372 7.07 -19.25 16.58
C GLU A 372 6.70 -20.32 17.61
N ALA A 373 6.91 -20.02 18.90
CA ALA A 373 6.52 -20.85 20.02
C ALA A 373 5.01 -21.12 20.08
N MET A 374 4.18 -20.12 19.75
CA MET A 374 2.73 -20.25 19.69
C MET A 374 2.29 -21.10 18.50
N ILE A 375 2.87 -20.88 17.32
CA ILE A 375 2.58 -21.66 16.11
C ILE A 375 2.99 -23.13 16.31
N GLY A 376 4.18 -23.36 16.87
CA GLY A 376 4.73 -24.68 17.16
C GLY A 376 4.28 -25.30 18.48
N HIS A 377 3.29 -24.72 19.18
CA HIS A 377 2.97 -25.07 20.57
C HIS A 377 2.74 -26.57 20.80
N ARG A 378 1.98 -27.22 19.91
CA ARG A 378 1.71 -28.68 19.99
C ARG A 378 2.99 -29.50 19.88
N THR A 379 3.88 -29.14 18.94
CA THR A 379 5.17 -29.80 18.75
C THR A 379 6.06 -29.60 19.96
N ARG A 380 6.10 -28.38 20.52
CA ARG A 380 6.87 -28.07 21.73
C ARG A 380 6.40 -28.90 22.92
N LEU A 381 5.09 -29.02 23.14
CA LEU A 381 4.54 -29.85 24.22
C LEU A 381 4.90 -31.34 24.06
N ALA A 382 4.97 -31.84 22.82
CA ALA A 382 5.28 -33.24 22.55
C ALA A 382 6.78 -33.55 22.62
N GLN A 383 7.65 -32.63 22.20
CA GLN A 383 9.08 -32.88 22.01
C GLN A 383 9.98 -32.22 23.05
N GLU A 384 9.58 -31.09 23.63
CA GLU A 384 10.39 -30.36 24.61
C GLU A 384 10.10 -30.81 26.03
N ARG A 385 11.16 -31.07 26.80
CA ARG A 385 11.03 -31.34 28.23
C ARG A 385 10.69 -30.03 28.97
N PRO A 386 9.67 -30.00 29.85
CA PRO A 386 9.26 -28.78 30.55
C PRO A 386 10.40 -28.01 31.23
N PRO A 387 11.34 -28.65 31.98
CA PRO A 387 12.42 -27.91 32.65
C PRO A 387 13.34 -27.16 31.68
N ARG A 388 13.57 -27.73 30.49
CA ARG A 388 14.41 -27.11 29.46
C ARG A 388 13.68 -25.96 28.77
N ARG A 389 12.39 -26.15 28.52
CA ARG A 389 11.50 -25.13 27.96
C ARG A 389 11.45 -23.90 28.86
N ASP A 390 11.11 -24.13 30.13
CA ASP A 390 10.91 -23.06 31.11
C ASP A 390 12.23 -22.31 31.37
N ALA A 391 13.36 -23.02 31.51
CA ALA A 391 14.67 -22.39 31.64
C ALA A 391 15.09 -21.54 30.43
N THR A 392 14.67 -21.92 29.22
CA THR A 392 14.94 -21.13 28.00
C THR A 392 14.11 -19.85 28.00
N GLU A 393 12.84 -19.94 28.37
CA GLU A 393 11.93 -18.79 28.45
C GLU A 393 12.35 -17.81 29.55
N ASP A 394 12.74 -18.33 30.73
CA ASP A 394 13.29 -17.53 31.82
C ASP A 394 14.58 -16.82 31.41
N ALA A 395 15.48 -17.49 30.68
CA ALA A 395 16.72 -16.88 30.20
C ALA A 395 16.46 -15.76 29.17
N LEU A 396 15.52 -15.96 28.25
CA LEU A 396 15.10 -14.95 27.27
C LEU A 396 14.49 -13.73 27.97
N GLN A 397 13.61 -13.97 28.95
CA GLN A 397 12.97 -12.93 29.75
C GLN A 397 13.99 -12.15 30.59
N ALA A 398 14.93 -12.83 31.25
CA ALA A 398 16.00 -12.20 32.03
C ALA A 398 16.90 -11.31 31.16
N SER A 399 17.27 -11.78 29.96
CA SER A 399 18.05 -11.00 29.00
C SER A 399 17.30 -9.75 28.49
N TYR A 400 16.00 -9.90 28.22
CA TYR A 400 15.13 -8.77 27.90
C TYR A 400 15.07 -7.74 29.03
N PHE A 401 14.84 -8.18 30.28
CA PHE A 401 14.80 -7.29 31.44
C PHE A 401 16.12 -6.54 31.65
N GLY A 402 17.27 -7.22 31.54
CA GLY A 402 18.57 -6.57 31.66
C GLY A 402 18.78 -5.48 30.61
N THR A 403 18.35 -5.73 29.36
CA THR A 403 18.43 -4.74 28.29
C THR A 403 17.42 -3.60 28.47
N ALA A 404 16.22 -3.91 28.97
CA ALA A 404 15.19 -2.91 29.28
C ALA A 404 15.64 -1.95 30.40
N GLN A 405 16.23 -2.45 31.50
CA GLN A 405 16.78 -1.60 32.56
C GLN A 405 17.91 -0.67 32.07
N GLN A 406 18.76 -1.16 31.16
CA GLN A 406 19.79 -0.33 30.52
C GLN A 406 19.18 0.75 29.61
N MET A 407 18.04 0.47 28.99
CA MET A 407 17.29 1.43 28.20
C MET A 407 16.58 2.47 29.09
N ASP A 408 15.97 2.04 30.20
CA ASP A 408 15.29 2.92 31.15
C ASP A 408 16.26 3.90 31.79
N SER A 409 17.42 3.41 32.24
CA SER A 409 18.49 4.27 32.78
C SER A 409 18.98 5.31 31.76
N ALA A 410 19.20 4.92 30.50
CA ALA A 410 19.56 5.85 29.44
C ALA A 410 18.44 6.86 29.15
N THR A 411 17.17 6.44 29.23
CA THR A 411 16.00 7.32 29.05
C THR A 411 15.90 8.36 30.15
N LEU A 412 16.13 7.98 31.42
CA LEU A 412 16.11 8.90 32.55
C LEU A 412 17.22 9.95 32.45
N GLN A 413 18.44 9.53 32.11
CA GLN A 413 19.59 10.42 31.95
C GLN A 413 19.38 11.43 30.81
N PHE A 414 18.89 10.94 29.67
CA PHE A 414 18.73 11.76 28.46
C PHE A 414 17.47 12.64 28.48
N GLY A 415 16.34 12.12 28.97
CA GLY A 415 15.05 12.80 28.93
C GLY A 415 14.85 13.81 30.07
N SER A 416 15.04 13.38 31.32
CA SER A 416 14.69 14.19 32.50
C SER A 416 15.92 14.77 33.20
N GLY A 417 17.01 13.99 33.27
CA GLY A 417 18.22 14.38 34.01
C GLY A 417 18.89 15.63 33.43
N LEU A 418 19.05 15.69 32.10
CA LEU A 418 19.74 16.80 31.43
C LEU A 418 18.98 18.13 31.56
N GLY A 419 17.65 18.12 31.40
CA GLY A 419 16.83 19.33 31.53
C GLY A 419 16.84 19.89 32.96
N LEU A 420 16.75 19.02 33.97
CA LEU A 420 16.82 19.44 35.38
C LEU A 420 18.20 20.01 35.74
N ALA A 421 19.28 19.33 35.33
CA ALA A 421 20.64 19.78 35.59
C ALA A 421 20.93 21.13 34.91
N TRP A 422 20.43 21.34 33.69
CA TRP A 422 20.53 22.62 32.99
C TRP A 422 19.90 23.76 33.79
N ASN A 423 18.67 23.56 34.28
CA ASN A 423 17.96 24.60 35.04
C ASN A 423 18.68 24.94 36.35
N LEU A 424 19.11 23.93 37.11
CA LEU A 424 19.81 24.15 38.38
C LEU A 424 21.16 24.85 38.19
N LEU A 425 21.98 24.37 37.27
CA LEU A 425 23.31 24.96 37.01
C LEU A 425 23.20 26.33 36.32
N GLY A 426 22.20 26.51 35.45
CA GLY A 426 21.93 27.78 34.79
C GLY A 426 21.50 28.88 35.76
N LEU A 427 20.68 28.55 36.76
CA LEU A 427 20.33 29.45 37.86
C LEU A 427 21.53 29.68 38.78
N ALA A 428 22.28 28.64 39.15
CA ALA A 428 23.48 28.78 39.99
C ALA A 428 24.55 29.66 39.33
N ALA A 429 24.66 29.65 38.00
CA ALA A 429 25.57 30.50 37.24
C ALA A 429 25.26 32.01 37.37
N LEU A 430 24.09 32.41 37.90
CA LEU A 430 23.77 33.79 38.24
C LEU A 430 24.37 34.24 39.58
N ALA A 431 24.74 33.31 40.47
CA ALA A 431 25.20 33.65 41.81
C ALA A 431 26.44 34.57 41.85
N PRO A 432 27.49 34.37 41.01
CA PRO A 432 28.62 35.29 40.97
C PRO A 432 28.26 36.70 40.50
N ALA A 433 27.31 36.82 39.56
CA ALA A 433 26.82 38.10 39.07
C ALA A 433 26.01 38.84 40.15
N LEU A 434 25.21 38.11 40.93
CA LEU A 434 24.42 38.68 42.04
C LEU A 434 25.28 39.04 43.26
N ALA A 435 26.38 38.32 43.50
CA ALA A 435 27.31 38.59 44.60
C ALA A 435 28.36 39.68 44.29
N GLY A 436 28.44 40.13 43.03
CA GLY A 436 29.36 41.18 42.61
C GLY A 436 29.01 42.56 43.17
N ALA A 437 29.97 43.48 43.15
CA ALA A 437 29.82 44.83 43.69
C ALA A 437 28.73 45.68 42.99
N ALA A 438 28.33 45.31 41.77
CA ALA A 438 27.25 45.93 41.02
C ALA A 438 26.30 44.82 40.53
N PRO A 439 25.19 44.56 41.24
CA PRO A 439 24.26 43.51 40.87
C PRO A 439 23.61 43.82 39.51
N PRO A 440 23.35 42.80 38.67
CA PRO A 440 22.72 42.97 37.37
C PRO A 440 21.33 43.57 37.50
N GLY A 441 20.98 44.46 36.57
CA GLY A 441 19.64 45.05 36.50
C GLY A 441 18.55 43.99 36.25
N ALA A 442 17.31 44.31 36.64
CA ALA A 442 16.16 43.40 36.47
C ALA A 442 15.96 42.93 35.02
N SER A 443 16.32 43.77 34.04
CA SER A 443 16.30 43.44 32.61
C SER A 443 17.26 42.30 32.25
N ALA A 444 18.51 42.36 32.72
CA ALA A 444 19.53 41.35 32.45
C ALA A 444 19.18 40.00 33.11
N LEU A 445 18.56 40.04 34.30
CA LEU A 445 18.04 38.85 34.97
C LEU A 445 16.87 38.21 34.21
N ALA A 446 15.92 39.02 33.73
CA ALA A 446 14.80 38.54 32.92
C ALA A 446 15.27 37.93 31.58
N ILE A 447 16.25 38.55 30.92
CA ILE A 447 16.88 38.03 29.69
C ILE A 447 17.57 36.70 29.97
N SER A 448 18.33 36.59 31.06
CA SER A 448 18.94 35.32 31.47
C SER A 448 17.89 34.24 31.75
N LEU A 449 16.81 34.54 32.47
CA LEU A 449 15.75 33.57 32.78
C LEU A 449 15.05 33.07 31.50
N GLY A 450 14.70 33.99 30.59
CA GLY A 450 14.13 33.65 29.29
C GLY A 450 15.10 32.83 28.42
N GLY A 451 16.38 33.18 28.41
CA GLY A 451 17.42 32.43 27.72
C GLY A 451 17.62 31.01 28.26
N LEU A 452 17.52 30.82 29.59
CA LEU A 452 17.58 29.49 30.21
C LEU A 452 16.39 28.62 29.78
N MET A 453 15.17 29.18 29.75
CA MET A 453 13.97 28.46 29.31
C MET A 453 14.04 28.08 27.82
N LEU A 454 14.51 29.01 26.98
CA LEU A 454 14.72 28.75 25.55
C LEU A 454 15.76 27.66 25.31
N ALA A 455 16.88 27.69 26.03
CA ALA A 455 17.89 26.65 25.98
C ALA A 455 17.36 25.28 26.43
N GLN A 456 16.54 25.22 27.49
CA GLN A 456 15.93 23.97 27.94
C GLN A 456 15.05 23.37 26.83
N ARG A 457 14.21 24.19 26.19
CA ARG A 457 13.34 23.76 25.09
C ARG A 457 14.16 23.30 23.88
N ALA A 458 15.23 24.02 23.54
CA ALA A 458 16.15 23.66 22.47
C ALA A 458 16.80 22.29 22.71
N LEU A 459 17.40 22.09 23.89
CA LEU A 459 18.05 20.83 24.27
C LEU A 459 17.06 19.66 24.29
N GLY A 460 15.84 19.89 24.79
CA GLY A 460 14.75 18.91 24.77
C GLY A 460 14.27 18.56 23.36
N GLY A 461 14.13 19.56 22.48
CA GLY A 461 13.76 19.39 21.07
C GLY A 461 14.80 18.59 20.28
N ILE A 462 16.08 18.91 20.45
CA ILE A 462 17.19 18.15 19.86
C ILE A 462 17.20 16.71 20.41
N GLY A 463 17.04 16.56 21.74
CA GLY A 463 17.07 15.26 22.39
C GLY A 463 15.93 14.35 21.92
N GLY A 464 14.70 14.83 22.03
CA GLY A 464 13.50 14.15 21.53
C GLY A 464 13.60 13.87 20.03
N GLY A 465 14.06 14.85 19.24
CA GLY A 465 14.25 14.71 17.80
C GLY A 465 15.22 13.59 17.43
N LEU A 466 16.38 13.52 18.09
CA LEU A 466 17.40 12.49 17.87
C LEU A 466 16.93 11.10 18.29
N SER A 467 16.15 10.99 19.37
CA SER A 467 15.55 9.71 19.79
C SER A 467 14.53 9.19 18.77
N ASN A 468 13.68 10.07 18.23
CA ASN A 468 12.73 9.74 17.17
C ASN A 468 13.43 9.35 15.86
N LEU A 469 14.46 10.09 15.44
CA LEU A 469 15.27 9.73 14.27
C LEU A 469 15.98 8.38 14.43
N SER A 470 16.43 8.07 15.65
CA SER A 470 17.06 6.78 15.95
C SER A 470 16.08 5.62 15.74
N ARG A 471 14.85 5.74 16.25
CA ARG A 471 13.79 4.74 16.07
C ARG A 471 13.37 4.64 14.60
N ALA A 472 13.17 5.78 13.92
CA ALA A 472 12.86 5.82 12.50
C ALA A 472 13.95 5.13 11.66
N ARG A 473 15.23 5.33 11.96
CA ARG A 473 16.34 4.66 11.27
C ARG A 473 16.28 3.14 11.43
N PHE A 474 15.89 2.63 12.60
CA PHE A 474 15.74 1.19 12.81
C PHE A 474 14.55 0.64 12.03
N ALA A 475 13.37 1.25 12.18
CA ALA A 475 12.16 0.86 11.46
C ALA A 475 12.39 0.87 9.94
N TRP A 476 13.12 1.86 9.42
CA TRP A 476 13.52 1.89 8.02
C TRP A 476 14.39 0.70 7.61
N ARG A 477 15.35 0.27 8.44
CA ARG A 477 16.22 -0.88 8.10
C ARG A 477 15.43 -2.18 7.98
N GLU A 478 14.47 -2.40 8.87
CA GLU A 478 13.61 -3.59 8.85
C GLU A 478 12.73 -3.61 7.58
N VAL A 479 12.12 -2.46 7.28
CA VAL A 479 11.15 -2.33 6.20
C VAL A 479 11.81 -2.13 4.83
N ALA A 480 13.08 -1.71 4.78
CA ALA A 480 13.80 -1.40 3.53
C ALA A 480 13.85 -2.56 2.54
N THR A 481 13.87 -3.80 3.02
CA THR A 481 13.89 -4.97 2.14
C THR A 481 12.58 -5.11 1.37
N ILE A 482 11.44 -4.94 2.06
CA ILE A 482 10.10 -4.91 1.46
C ILE A 482 9.98 -3.70 0.54
N PHE A 483 10.35 -2.52 1.03
CA PHE A 483 10.29 -1.27 0.25
C PHE A 483 11.06 -1.37 -1.07
N ARG A 484 12.24 -2.02 -1.06
CA ARG A 484 13.06 -2.23 -2.26
C ARG A 484 12.54 -3.35 -3.16
N ALA A 485 11.87 -4.37 -2.63
CA ALA A 485 11.24 -5.38 -3.46
C ALA A 485 10.21 -4.75 -4.41
N GLY A 486 9.46 -3.75 -3.93
CA GLY A 486 8.50 -2.98 -4.72
C GLY A 486 9.13 -2.01 -5.74
N LEU A 487 10.46 -1.92 -5.82
CA LEU A 487 11.15 -1.16 -6.89
C LEU A 487 11.22 -1.94 -8.21
N ARG A 488 11.03 -3.26 -8.18
CA ARG A 488 11.09 -4.08 -9.40
C ARG A 488 9.84 -3.78 -10.23
N PRO A 489 9.96 -3.19 -11.43
CA PRO A 489 8.80 -2.99 -12.28
C PRO A 489 8.32 -4.37 -12.72
N GLU A 490 7.13 -4.77 -12.29
CA GLU A 490 6.36 -5.76 -13.05
C GLU A 490 6.06 -5.10 -14.38
N ARG A 491 6.64 -5.66 -15.45
CA ARG A 491 6.26 -5.28 -16.79
C ARG A 491 5.14 -6.25 -17.18
N PRO A 492 3.89 -5.79 -17.27
CA PRO A 492 2.83 -6.63 -17.78
C PRO A 492 3.25 -7.15 -19.16
N GLY A 493 3.05 -8.44 -19.37
CA GLY A 493 3.26 -9.08 -20.65
C GLY A 493 2.23 -8.64 -21.66
N LEU A 494 2.43 -8.98 -22.93
CA LEU A 494 1.47 -8.69 -23.98
C LEU A 494 0.11 -9.30 -23.59
N PRO A 495 -1.00 -8.54 -23.60
CA PRO A 495 -2.32 -9.10 -23.35
C PRO A 495 -2.66 -10.06 -24.50
N VAL A 496 -2.61 -11.36 -24.22
CA VAL A 496 -2.99 -12.39 -25.17
C VAL A 496 -4.29 -13.00 -24.68
N ASP A 497 -5.34 -12.97 -25.53
CA ASP A 497 -6.62 -13.60 -25.23
C ASP A 497 -6.40 -15.08 -24.83
N PRO A 498 -6.67 -15.47 -23.57
CA PRO A 498 -6.53 -16.86 -23.14
C PRO A 498 -7.49 -17.81 -23.89
N ARG A 499 -8.57 -17.28 -24.49
CA ARG A 499 -9.58 -18.01 -25.25
C ARG A 499 -9.40 -17.93 -26.77
N ALA A 500 -8.52 -17.07 -27.28
CA ALA A 500 -8.30 -16.99 -28.73
C ALA A 500 -7.89 -18.37 -29.26
N PRO A 501 -8.37 -18.78 -30.45
CA PRO A 501 -7.96 -20.03 -31.06
C PRO A 501 -6.45 -20.05 -31.08
N LYS A 502 -5.89 -21.04 -30.36
CA LYS A 502 -4.45 -21.30 -30.23
C LYS A 502 -3.86 -21.11 -31.63
N SER A 503 -2.91 -20.18 -31.75
CA SER A 503 -2.24 -19.94 -33.03
C SER A 503 -1.88 -21.30 -33.64
N ALA A 504 -2.04 -21.44 -34.95
CA ALA A 504 -1.73 -22.65 -35.73
C ALA A 504 -0.23 -23.04 -35.69
N VAL A 505 0.49 -22.71 -34.61
CA VAL A 505 1.79 -23.25 -34.27
C VAL A 505 1.60 -24.73 -33.99
N GLN A 506 1.92 -25.55 -34.98
CA GLN A 506 2.11 -26.98 -34.79
C GLN A 506 3.26 -27.17 -33.79
N GLY A 507 2.94 -27.47 -32.52
CA GLY A 507 3.94 -27.60 -31.46
C GLY A 507 3.33 -27.99 -30.11
N PRO A 508 4.18 -28.31 -29.12
CA PRO A 508 3.75 -28.55 -27.75
C PRO A 508 3.14 -27.27 -27.14
N VAL A 509 2.13 -27.43 -26.29
CA VAL A 509 1.54 -26.33 -25.51
C VAL A 509 2.56 -25.81 -24.50
N LEU A 510 3.26 -26.71 -23.80
CA LEU A 510 4.34 -26.34 -22.88
C LEU A 510 5.64 -27.00 -23.31
N GLU A 511 6.68 -26.19 -23.49
CA GLU A 511 8.01 -26.66 -23.86
C GLU A 511 9.06 -26.19 -22.86
N VAL A 512 9.87 -27.12 -22.40
CA VAL A 512 10.96 -26.92 -21.45
C VAL A 512 12.22 -27.50 -22.07
N ARG A 513 13.29 -26.69 -22.15
CA ARG A 513 14.59 -27.15 -22.66
C ARG A 513 15.71 -26.77 -21.70
N GLY A 514 16.49 -27.75 -21.26
CA GLY A 514 17.67 -27.57 -20.44
C GLY A 514 17.42 -26.85 -19.11
N LEU A 515 16.22 -26.99 -18.53
CA LEU A 515 15.82 -26.25 -17.35
C LEU A 515 16.69 -26.62 -16.14
N ARG A 516 17.30 -25.59 -15.53
CA ARG A 516 18.04 -25.74 -14.27
C ARG A 516 17.48 -24.79 -13.23
N TYR A 517 17.35 -25.30 -12.02
CA TYR A 517 16.87 -24.53 -10.88
C TYR A 517 17.60 -24.96 -9.62
N ARG A 518 18.04 -23.97 -8.84
CA ARG A 518 18.68 -24.12 -7.54
C ARG A 518 18.00 -23.23 -6.52
N HIS A 519 17.54 -23.84 -5.42
CA HIS A 519 17.04 -23.09 -4.27
C HIS A 519 18.14 -22.16 -3.74
N GLU A 520 17.79 -20.94 -3.35
CA GLU A 520 18.77 -20.02 -2.77
C GLU A 520 19.36 -20.63 -1.49
N GLY A 521 20.69 -20.59 -1.35
CA GLY A 521 21.40 -21.21 -0.22
C GLY A 521 21.70 -22.70 -0.39
N ALA A 522 21.16 -23.38 -1.41
CA ALA A 522 21.58 -24.73 -1.77
C ALA A 522 22.89 -24.71 -2.58
N SER A 523 23.77 -25.69 -2.34
CA SER A 523 25.03 -25.84 -3.08
C SER A 523 24.81 -26.46 -4.48
N THR A 524 23.82 -27.34 -4.62
CA THR A 524 23.54 -28.06 -5.87
C THR A 524 22.16 -27.71 -6.43
N PRO A 525 22.01 -27.64 -7.76
CA PRO A 525 20.71 -27.47 -8.41
C PRO A 525 19.82 -28.70 -8.17
N VAL A 526 18.54 -28.46 -7.88
CA VAL A 526 17.52 -29.51 -7.71
C VAL A 526 16.97 -29.96 -9.07
N LEU A 527 16.86 -29.06 -10.04
CA LEU A 527 16.56 -29.40 -11.44
C LEU A 527 17.84 -29.27 -12.27
N GLN A 528 18.21 -30.32 -13.02
CA GLN A 528 19.52 -30.43 -13.67
C GLN A 528 19.43 -30.66 -15.18
N GLY A 529 18.95 -29.67 -15.93
CA GLY A 529 18.85 -29.75 -17.38
C GLY A 529 17.64 -30.57 -17.81
N VAL A 530 16.47 -30.22 -17.28
CA VAL A 530 15.21 -30.92 -17.58
C VAL A 530 14.71 -30.49 -18.96
N ASP A 531 14.41 -31.48 -19.81
CA ASP A 531 13.74 -31.32 -21.09
C ASP A 531 12.35 -31.97 -21.01
N LEU A 532 11.30 -31.24 -21.38
CA LEU A 532 9.91 -31.70 -21.31
C LEU A 532 9.08 -31.01 -22.39
N ALA A 533 8.24 -31.76 -23.10
CA ALA A 533 7.27 -31.22 -24.04
C ALA A 533 5.89 -31.81 -23.73
N ILE A 534 4.89 -30.96 -23.59
CA ILE A 534 3.51 -31.33 -23.29
C ILE A 534 2.62 -30.85 -24.43
N ALA A 535 1.91 -31.76 -25.08
CA ALA A 535 0.93 -31.46 -26.12
C ALA A 535 -0.46 -31.19 -25.54
N ALA A 536 -1.31 -30.50 -26.30
CA ALA A 536 -2.70 -30.27 -25.92
C ALA A 536 -3.44 -31.61 -25.81
N GLY A 537 -4.16 -31.83 -24.71
CA GLY A 537 -4.88 -33.08 -24.49
C GLY A 537 -4.12 -34.14 -23.71
N ASP A 538 -2.81 -33.96 -23.48
CA ASP A 538 -2.00 -34.93 -22.76
C ASP A 538 -2.52 -35.19 -21.33
N ARG A 539 -2.30 -36.42 -20.87
CA ARG A 539 -2.57 -36.90 -19.51
C ARG A 539 -1.27 -37.48 -18.96
N ILE A 540 -0.53 -36.69 -18.21
CA ILE A 540 0.83 -37.01 -17.77
C ILE A 540 0.84 -37.28 -16.26
N LEU A 541 1.51 -38.33 -15.86
CA LEU A 541 1.81 -38.64 -14.47
C LEU A 541 3.31 -38.50 -14.23
N ILE A 542 3.70 -37.66 -13.28
CA ILE A 542 5.09 -37.45 -12.86
C ILE A 542 5.28 -38.16 -11.52
N GLU A 543 6.08 -39.22 -11.54
CA GLU A 543 6.43 -40.01 -10.37
C GLU A 543 7.92 -39.85 -10.02
N GLY A 544 8.25 -40.14 -8.78
CA GLY A 544 9.63 -40.16 -8.31
C GLY A 544 9.73 -40.07 -6.79
N PRO A 545 10.92 -40.24 -6.22
CA PRO A 545 11.11 -40.18 -4.78
C PRO A 545 10.75 -38.80 -4.20
N SER A 546 10.37 -38.78 -2.92
CA SER A 546 10.24 -37.54 -2.16
C SER A 546 11.56 -36.75 -2.18
N GLY A 547 11.48 -35.44 -2.35
CA GLY A 547 12.65 -34.57 -2.51
C GLY A 547 13.30 -34.57 -3.91
N GLY A 548 12.81 -35.36 -4.87
CA GLY A 548 13.34 -35.40 -6.25
C GLY A 548 13.10 -34.14 -7.10
N GLY A 549 12.54 -33.07 -6.53
CA GLY A 549 12.31 -31.80 -7.23
C GLY A 549 10.96 -31.67 -7.95
N LYS A 550 10.04 -32.64 -7.83
CA LYS A 550 8.73 -32.64 -8.52
C LYS A 550 7.90 -31.38 -8.27
N SER A 551 7.66 -31.01 -7.02
CA SER A 551 6.97 -29.77 -6.66
C SER A 551 7.76 -28.52 -7.04
N THR A 552 9.10 -28.61 -7.12
CA THR A 552 9.92 -27.49 -7.61
C THR A 552 9.72 -27.32 -9.11
N LEU A 553 9.68 -28.41 -9.89
CA LEU A 553 9.34 -28.39 -11.30
C LEU A 553 7.95 -27.77 -11.49
N ALA A 554 6.92 -28.25 -10.77
CA ALA A 554 5.57 -27.69 -10.81
C ALA A 554 5.56 -26.17 -10.63
N ASN A 555 6.23 -25.68 -9.58
CA ASN A 555 6.31 -24.26 -9.28
C ASN A 555 7.05 -23.44 -10.35
N VAL A 556 8.02 -24.03 -11.05
CA VAL A 556 8.70 -23.36 -12.17
C VAL A 556 7.80 -23.33 -13.40
N LEU A 557 7.13 -24.45 -13.73
CA LEU A 557 6.19 -24.51 -14.86
C LEU A 557 5.04 -23.52 -14.69
N THR A 558 4.50 -23.38 -13.48
CA THR A 558 3.39 -22.44 -13.20
C THR A 558 3.82 -20.99 -13.12
N GLY A 559 5.12 -20.68 -13.21
CA GLY A 559 5.67 -19.33 -13.09
C GLY A 559 5.81 -18.82 -11.65
N LEU A 560 5.43 -19.60 -10.63
CA LEU A 560 5.62 -19.24 -9.20
C LEU A 560 7.12 -19.09 -8.85
N ARG A 561 8.00 -19.72 -9.63
CA ARG A 561 9.45 -19.59 -9.54
C ARG A 561 10.02 -19.26 -10.92
N PRO A 562 10.89 -18.25 -11.05
CA PRO A 562 11.52 -17.98 -12.31
C PRO A 562 12.51 -19.09 -12.68
N ALA A 563 12.53 -19.49 -13.96
CA ALA A 563 13.59 -20.34 -14.48
C ALA A 563 14.95 -19.62 -14.38
N GLN A 564 15.95 -20.27 -13.78
CA GLN A 564 17.28 -19.68 -13.62
C GLN A 564 18.15 -19.86 -14.87
N GLN A 565 18.00 -21.00 -15.55
CA GLN A 565 18.63 -21.32 -16.82
C GLN A 565 17.73 -22.27 -17.61
N GLY A 566 17.89 -22.28 -18.94
CA GLY A 566 17.07 -23.05 -19.86
C GLY A 566 15.97 -22.20 -20.48
N LEU A 567 15.15 -22.83 -21.31
CA LEU A 567 14.04 -22.23 -22.02
C LEU A 567 12.73 -22.81 -21.48
N LEU A 568 11.76 -21.94 -21.23
CA LEU A 568 10.40 -22.30 -20.81
C LEU A 568 9.45 -21.53 -21.73
N LEU A 569 8.65 -22.24 -22.52
CA LEU A 569 7.71 -21.66 -23.47
C LEU A 569 6.31 -22.22 -23.25
N LEU A 570 5.31 -21.36 -23.37
CA LEU A 570 3.89 -21.69 -23.37
C LEU A 570 3.29 -21.15 -24.67
N ASP A 571 2.75 -22.03 -25.50
CA ASP A 571 2.32 -21.72 -26.87
C ASP A 571 3.42 -21.02 -27.70
N GLY A 572 4.70 -21.36 -27.44
CA GLY A 572 5.87 -20.77 -28.09
C GLY A 572 6.34 -19.42 -27.52
N LEU A 573 5.69 -18.89 -26.48
CA LEU A 573 6.04 -17.62 -25.83
C LEU A 573 6.66 -17.85 -24.45
N ASP A 574 7.67 -17.06 -24.07
CA ASP A 574 8.33 -17.17 -22.77
C ASP A 574 7.58 -16.38 -21.66
N PRO A 575 7.83 -16.68 -20.36
CA PRO A 575 7.16 -16.00 -19.26
C PRO A 575 7.26 -14.46 -19.27
N PRO A 576 8.42 -13.84 -19.60
CA PRO A 576 8.51 -12.38 -19.71
C PRO A 576 7.62 -11.78 -20.80
N THR A 577 7.36 -12.50 -21.90
CA THR A 577 6.49 -12.02 -22.98
C THR A 577 5.02 -12.11 -22.60
N LEU A 578 4.62 -13.21 -21.95
CA LEU A 578 3.23 -13.42 -21.51
C LEU A 578 2.87 -12.68 -20.21
N GLY A 579 3.85 -12.42 -19.33
CA GLY A 579 3.62 -11.77 -18.03
C GLY A 579 2.50 -12.45 -17.24
N ASP A 580 1.54 -11.66 -16.76
CA ASP A 580 0.40 -12.16 -15.97
C ASP A 580 -0.50 -13.14 -16.74
N SER A 581 -0.54 -13.05 -18.08
CA SER A 581 -1.28 -14.00 -18.92
C SER A 581 -0.71 -15.42 -18.85
N TRP A 582 0.52 -15.62 -18.35
CA TRP A 582 1.08 -16.94 -18.05
C TRP A 582 0.18 -17.70 -17.08
N HIS A 583 -0.18 -17.08 -15.96
CA HIS A 583 -0.99 -17.70 -14.90
C HIS A 583 -2.45 -17.95 -15.29
N ALA A 584 -2.95 -17.28 -16.33
CA ALA A 584 -4.26 -17.56 -16.90
C ALA A 584 -4.27 -18.84 -17.76
N ARG A 585 -3.11 -19.23 -18.31
CA ARG A 585 -2.97 -20.37 -19.24
C ARG A 585 -2.43 -21.64 -18.57
N ILE A 586 -1.71 -21.51 -17.46
CA ILE A 586 -1.28 -22.64 -16.64
C ILE A 586 -1.73 -22.45 -15.20
N THR A 587 -2.43 -23.46 -14.68
CA THR A 587 -2.94 -23.45 -13.30
C THR A 587 -2.37 -24.62 -12.50
N ALA A 588 -2.32 -24.47 -11.19
CA ALA A 588 -1.96 -25.58 -10.30
C ALA A 588 -2.81 -25.64 -9.03
N ALA A 589 -3.14 -26.87 -8.65
CA ALA A 589 -3.58 -27.19 -7.30
C ALA A 589 -2.36 -27.68 -6.50
N PRO A 590 -1.93 -26.96 -5.46
CA PRO A 590 -0.77 -27.35 -4.67
C PRO A 590 -1.11 -28.51 -3.74
N GLN A 591 -0.12 -28.91 -2.93
CA GLN A 591 -0.25 -29.96 -1.93
C GLN A 591 -1.29 -29.58 -0.88
N PHE A 592 -1.99 -30.58 -0.32
CA PHE A 592 -3.14 -30.35 0.55
C PHE A 592 -2.85 -29.45 1.78
N HIS A 593 -1.61 -29.44 2.28
CA HIS A 593 -1.22 -28.63 3.43
C HIS A 593 -0.85 -27.18 3.07
N GLU A 594 -0.65 -26.88 1.78
CA GLU A 594 -0.47 -25.53 1.26
C GLU A 594 -1.82 -24.87 0.87
N ASN A 595 -2.92 -25.62 0.91
CA ASN A 595 -4.25 -25.12 0.60
C ASN A 595 -4.73 -24.09 1.64
N HIS A 596 -4.71 -22.82 1.26
CA HIS A 596 -5.23 -21.70 2.04
C HIS A 596 -6.56 -21.13 1.50
N ILE A 597 -7.59 -21.09 2.36
CA ILE A 597 -8.91 -20.50 2.04
C ILE A 597 -8.95 -19.10 2.64
N LEU A 598 -9.15 -18.09 1.79
CA LEU A 598 -9.28 -16.71 2.23
C LEU A 598 -10.62 -16.48 2.93
N SER A 599 -10.62 -15.59 3.92
CA SER A 599 -11.82 -15.12 4.60
C SER A 599 -12.72 -14.35 3.60
N GLY A 600 -13.73 -15.01 3.07
CA GLY A 600 -14.58 -14.51 1.98
C GLY A 600 -15.74 -15.45 1.70
N THR A 601 -16.50 -15.23 0.63
CA THR A 601 -17.53 -16.20 0.21
C THR A 601 -16.88 -17.45 -0.37
N LEU A 602 -17.61 -18.57 -0.40
CA LEU A 602 -17.16 -19.77 -1.10
C LEU A 602 -16.98 -19.48 -2.61
N ALA A 603 -17.89 -18.73 -3.22
CA ALA A 603 -17.79 -18.24 -4.60
C ALA A 603 -16.50 -17.46 -4.84
N PHE A 604 -16.15 -16.53 -3.93
CA PHE A 604 -14.90 -15.78 -4.01
C PHE A 604 -13.67 -16.69 -3.99
N ASN A 605 -13.68 -17.75 -3.19
CA ASN A 605 -12.59 -18.73 -3.13
C ASN A 605 -12.56 -19.66 -4.35
N LEU A 606 -13.68 -19.98 -4.97
CA LEU A 606 -13.76 -20.87 -6.13
C LEU A 606 -13.37 -20.15 -7.43
N LEU A 607 -13.84 -18.91 -7.60
CA LEU A 607 -13.70 -18.14 -8.84
C LEU A 607 -12.46 -17.23 -8.85
N MET A 608 -11.46 -17.54 -8.01
CA MET A 608 -10.19 -16.82 -8.01
C MET A 608 -9.48 -16.99 -9.36
N GLY A 609 -9.03 -15.87 -9.94
CA GLY A 609 -8.44 -15.84 -11.29
C GLY A 609 -9.46 -15.67 -12.41
N ARG A 610 -10.77 -15.51 -12.10
CA ARG A 610 -11.79 -15.08 -13.05
C ARG A 610 -12.23 -13.64 -12.75
N GLN A 611 -13.01 -13.05 -13.66
CA GLN A 611 -13.57 -11.71 -13.49
C GLN A 611 -14.44 -11.63 -12.22
N TRP A 612 -14.32 -10.52 -11.48
CA TRP A 612 -15.11 -10.26 -10.28
C TRP A 612 -15.78 -8.87 -10.34
N PRO A 613 -17.06 -8.72 -9.94
CA PRO A 613 -17.99 -9.75 -9.48
C PRO A 613 -18.27 -10.85 -10.51
N PRO A 614 -18.65 -12.06 -10.08
CA PRO A 614 -18.88 -13.18 -10.98
C PRO A 614 -20.20 -13.01 -11.74
N SER A 615 -20.27 -13.50 -12.97
CA SER A 615 -21.54 -13.59 -13.70
C SER A 615 -22.40 -14.73 -13.15
N GLU A 616 -23.71 -14.70 -13.45
CA GLU A 616 -24.61 -15.82 -13.14
C GLU A 616 -24.15 -17.13 -13.79
N ALA A 617 -23.54 -17.04 -14.98
CA ALA A 617 -22.96 -18.20 -15.65
C ALA A 617 -21.75 -18.77 -14.89
N ASP A 618 -20.89 -17.90 -14.35
CA ASP A 618 -19.76 -18.33 -13.51
C ASP A 618 -20.23 -19.01 -12.22
N LEU A 619 -21.29 -18.49 -11.60
CA LEU A 619 -21.88 -19.09 -10.39
C LEU A 619 -22.52 -20.45 -10.69
N ALA A 620 -23.24 -20.58 -11.81
CA ALA A 620 -23.81 -21.85 -12.25
C ALA A 620 -22.73 -22.89 -12.54
N GLU A 621 -21.65 -22.51 -13.23
CA GLU A 621 -20.50 -23.39 -13.50
C GLU A 621 -19.80 -23.80 -12.20
N ALA A 622 -19.59 -22.85 -11.27
CA ALA A 622 -19.00 -23.16 -9.96
C ALA A 622 -19.85 -24.14 -9.15
N HIS A 623 -21.17 -24.02 -9.20
CA HIS A 623 -22.08 -24.96 -8.57
C HIS A 623 -21.95 -26.36 -9.17
N GLU A 624 -21.98 -26.47 -10.50
CA GLU A 624 -21.85 -27.74 -11.22
C GLU A 624 -20.53 -28.45 -10.92
N VAL A 625 -19.40 -27.74 -10.98
CA VAL A 625 -18.08 -28.29 -10.63
C VAL A 625 -18.04 -28.78 -9.19
N CYS A 626 -18.69 -28.08 -8.26
CA CYS A 626 -18.75 -28.52 -6.87
C CYS A 626 -19.55 -29.82 -6.71
N GLU A 627 -20.68 -29.96 -7.41
CA GLU A 627 -21.47 -31.20 -7.40
C GLU A 627 -20.66 -32.39 -7.93
N GLU A 628 -19.97 -32.21 -9.06
CA GLU A 628 -19.12 -33.24 -9.67
C GLU A 628 -17.95 -33.68 -8.77
N LEU A 629 -17.42 -32.77 -7.95
CA LEU A 629 -16.37 -33.07 -6.97
C LEU A 629 -16.95 -33.60 -5.64
N GLY A 630 -18.26 -33.82 -5.54
CA GLY A 630 -18.91 -34.34 -4.34
C GLY A 630 -18.99 -33.33 -3.18
N LEU A 631 -18.97 -32.03 -3.49
CA LEU A 631 -19.20 -30.95 -2.53
C LEU A 631 -20.69 -30.59 -2.37
N GLY A 632 -21.62 -31.27 -3.04
CA GLY A 632 -23.06 -30.98 -2.95
C GLY A 632 -23.63 -31.07 -1.52
N ASP A 633 -23.20 -32.07 -0.74
CA ASP A 633 -23.60 -32.17 0.68
C ASP A 633 -23.07 -31.01 1.53
N LEU A 634 -21.91 -30.45 1.18
CA LEU A 634 -21.39 -29.26 1.82
C LEU A 634 -22.25 -28.05 1.45
N LEU A 635 -22.56 -27.86 0.17
CA LEU A 635 -23.40 -26.75 -0.31
C LEU A 635 -24.80 -26.79 0.32
N ARG A 636 -25.42 -27.96 0.42
CA ARG A 636 -26.74 -28.12 1.07
C ARG A 636 -26.73 -27.82 2.57
N ARG A 637 -25.61 -28.06 3.26
CA ARG A 637 -25.45 -27.73 4.69
C ARG A 637 -25.19 -26.24 4.93
N MET A 638 -24.72 -25.51 3.91
CA MET A 638 -24.43 -24.08 4.01
C MET A 638 -25.68 -23.25 3.75
N PRO A 639 -26.18 -22.45 4.71
CA PRO A 639 -27.37 -21.62 4.52
C PRO A 639 -27.24 -20.63 3.35
N GLY A 640 -26.03 -20.08 3.13
CA GLY A 640 -25.74 -19.18 2.02
C GLY A 640 -25.27 -19.86 0.74
N GLY A 641 -25.19 -21.19 0.68
CA GLY A 641 -24.62 -21.93 -0.47
C GLY A 641 -23.25 -21.37 -0.89
N LEU A 642 -23.10 -21.00 -2.16
CA LEU A 642 -21.88 -20.38 -2.69
C LEU A 642 -21.57 -19.00 -2.07
N HIS A 643 -22.57 -18.28 -1.57
CA HIS A 643 -22.36 -16.98 -0.90
C HIS A 643 -22.02 -17.14 0.59
N GLN A 644 -21.97 -18.36 1.11
CA GLN A 644 -21.59 -18.62 2.49
C GLN A 644 -20.16 -18.12 2.76
N ARG A 645 -19.98 -17.38 3.86
CA ARG A 645 -18.63 -16.99 4.32
C ARG A 645 -17.86 -18.21 4.81
N VAL A 646 -16.66 -18.41 4.28
CA VAL A 646 -15.69 -19.46 4.63
C VAL A 646 -14.35 -18.82 5.05
N GLY A 647 -13.44 -19.61 5.61
CA GLY A 647 -12.12 -19.16 6.07
C GLY A 647 -12.03 -19.04 7.59
N GLU A 648 -11.12 -18.20 8.10
CA GLU A 648 -10.75 -18.15 9.52
C GLU A 648 -11.94 -17.82 10.44
N THR A 649 -12.78 -16.86 10.05
CA THR A 649 -13.96 -16.44 10.82
C THR A 649 -15.28 -16.98 10.25
N GLY A 650 -15.22 -17.85 9.25
CA GLY A 650 -16.39 -18.34 8.51
C GLY A 650 -16.73 -19.80 8.81
N TRP A 651 -17.52 -20.41 7.93
CA TRP A 651 -17.77 -21.84 7.94
C TRP A 651 -16.44 -22.61 7.82
N GLN A 652 -16.21 -23.54 8.73
CA GLN A 652 -14.99 -24.34 8.79
C GLN A 652 -15.09 -25.53 7.82
N LEU A 653 -14.14 -25.62 6.90
CA LEU A 653 -14.01 -26.72 5.95
C LEU A 653 -13.08 -27.79 6.52
N SER A 654 -13.49 -29.06 6.40
CA SER A 654 -12.60 -30.20 6.65
C SER A 654 -11.44 -30.21 5.64
N HIS A 655 -10.37 -30.95 5.95
CA HIS A 655 -9.21 -31.05 5.07
C HIS A 655 -9.59 -31.57 3.66
N GLY A 656 -10.43 -32.62 3.59
CA GLY A 656 -10.89 -33.16 2.31
C GLY A 656 -11.83 -32.22 1.54
N GLU A 657 -12.68 -31.45 2.22
CA GLU A 657 -13.48 -30.39 1.56
C GLU A 657 -12.57 -29.28 1.03
N ARG A 658 -11.54 -28.88 1.79
CA ARG A 658 -10.59 -27.85 1.37
C ARG A 658 -9.80 -28.26 0.12
N SER A 659 -9.30 -29.49 0.07
CA SER A 659 -8.60 -30.02 -1.12
C SER A 659 -9.50 -30.02 -2.35
N ARG A 660 -10.77 -30.40 -2.19
CA ARG A 660 -11.74 -30.38 -3.29
C ARG A 660 -12.12 -28.98 -3.74
N VAL A 661 -12.22 -28.00 -2.83
CA VAL A 661 -12.40 -26.58 -3.20
C VAL A 661 -11.21 -26.06 -4.00
N PHE A 662 -9.99 -26.46 -3.65
CA PHE A 662 -8.79 -26.10 -4.42
C PHE A 662 -8.75 -26.77 -5.80
N LEU A 663 -9.15 -28.03 -5.89
CA LEU A 663 -9.31 -28.72 -7.17
C LEU A 663 -10.38 -28.04 -8.03
N ALA A 664 -11.54 -27.69 -7.44
CA ALA A 664 -12.59 -26.94 -8.11
C ALA A 664 -12.07 -25.61 -8.66
N ARG A 665 -11.31 -24.86 -7.84
CA ARG A 665 -10.66 -23.59 -8.26
C ARG A 665 -9.76 -23.78 -9.48
N ALA A 666 -8.91 -24.82 -9.49
CA ALA A 666 -8.03 -25.10 -10.63
C ALA A 666 -8.83 -25.46 -11.89
N LEU A 667 -9.86 -26.32 -11.77
CA LEU A 667 -10.68 -26.74 -12.91
C LEU A 667 -11.54 -25.60 -13.47
N LEU A 668 -12.05 -24.71 -12.60
CA LEU A 668 -12.84 -23.55 -13.00
C LEU A 668 -12.03 -22.54 -13.82
N GLN A 669 -10.70 -22.53 -13.74
CA GLN A 669 -9.90 -21.61 -14.56
C GLN A 669 -9.85 -22.01 -16.04
N ARG A 670 -10.12 -23.28 -16.37
CA ARG A 670 -10.05 -23.83 -17.75
C ARG A 670 -8.73 -23.49 -18.45
N ALA A 671 -7.64 -23.58 -17.69
CA ALA A 671 -6.29 -23.37 -18.19
C ALA A 671 -5.91 -24.41 -19.26
N ALA A 672 -5.00 -24.02 -20.18
CA ALA A 672 -4.49 -24.92 -21.22
C ALA A 672 -3.72 -26.10 -20.63
N VAL A 673 -3.06 -25.90 -19.48
CA VAL A 673 -2.38 -26.92 -18.69
C VAL A 673 -2.78 -26.80 -17.22
N THR A 674 -3.23 -27.91 -16.65
CA THR A 674 -3.57 -28.03 -15.21
C THR A 674 -2.60 -28.98 -14.54
N ILE A 675 -1.91 -28.51 -13.49
CA ILE A 675 -0.97 -29.30 -12.69
C ILE A 675 -1.58 -29.61 -11.31
N LEU A 676 -1.65 -30.88 -10.92
CA LEU A 676 -2.12 -31.31 -9.60
C LEU A 676 -0.95 -31.90 -8.81
N ASP A 677 -0.52 -31.22 -7.74
CA ASP A 677 0.60 -31.66 -6.89
C ASP A 677 0.07 -32.32 -5.61
N GLU A 678 0.11 -33.65 -5.55
CA GLU A 678 -0.36 -34.45 -4.41
C GLU A 678 -1.78 -34.09 -3.91
N SER A 679 -2.62 -33.52 -4.78
CA SER A 679 -3.92 -32.96 -4.40
C SER A 679 -4.94 -34.01 -3.96
N PHE A 680 -4.70 -35.28 -4.29
CA PHE A 680 -5.56 -36.42 -3.94
C PHE A 680 -5.16 -37.13 -2.64
N ALA A 681 -3.97 -36.84 -2.07
CA ALA A 681 -3.38 -37.60 -0.98
C ALA A 681 -4.22 -37.59 0.33
N SER A 682 -5.06 -36.57 0.52
CA SER A 682 -5.91 -36.41 1.70
C SER A 682 -7.34 -36.97 1.55
N LEU A 683 -7.65 -37.59 0.41
CA LEU A 683 -9.01 -38.05 0.08
C LEU A 683 -9.17 -39.55 0.32
N ASP A 684 -10.36 -39.95 0.75
CA ASP A 684 -10.72 -41.37 0.77
C ASP A 684 -10.79 -41.91 -0.66
N PRO A 685 -10.58 -43.23 -0.88
CA PRO A 685 -10.48 -43.81 -2.22
C PRO A 685 -11.69 -43.50 -3.12
N ALA A 686 -12.92 -43.57 -2.58
CA ALA A 686 -14.13 -43.31 -3.37
C ALA A 686 -14.25 -41.84 -3.80
N THR A 687 -13.87 -40.91 -2.92
CA THR A 687 -13.82 -39.48 -3.26
C THR A 687 -12.67 -39.18 -4.22
N MET A 688 -11.53 -39.85 -4.07
CA MET A 688 -10.37 -39.72 -4.97
C MET A 688 -10.75 -40.08 -6.41
N ASP A 689 -11.33 -41.27 -6.63
CA ASP A 689 -11.72 -41.73 -7.97
C ASP A 689 -12.66 -40.74 -8.65
N ARG A 690 -13.68 -40.27 -7.91
CA ARG A 690 -14.60 -39.24 -8.40
C ARG A 690 -13.87 -37.96 -8.79
N CYS A 691 -12.97 -37.47 -7.95
CA CYS A 691 -12.24 -36.22 -8.21
C CYS A 691 -11.29 -36.37 -9.40
N LEU A 692 -10.64 -37.52 -9.55
CA LEU A 692 -9.77 -37.82 -10.68
C LEU A 692 -10.56 -37.89 -11.99
N ASP A 693 -11.68 -38.60 -12.00
CA ASP A 693 -12.57 -38.67 -13.16
C ASP A 693 -13.05 -37.28 -13.61
N THR A 694 -13.44 -36.43 -12.65
CA THR A 694 -13.84 -35.05 -12.93
C THR A 694 -12.68 -34.23 -13.49
N ALA A 695 -11.48 -34.36 -12.92
CA ALA A 695 -10.29 -33.68 -13.43
C ALA A 695 -9.92 -34.13 -14.86
N LEU A 696 -10.00 -35.43 -15.15
CA LEU A 696 -9.77 -36.00 -16.48
C LEU A 696 -10.77 -35.50 -17.52
N LYS A 697 -12.02 -35.27 -17.14
CA LYS A 697 -13.09 -34.77 -18.01
C LYS A 697 -12.99 -33.26 -18.28
N ARG A 698 -12.69 -32.47 -17.24
CA ARG A 698 -12.75 -31.00 -17.32
C ARG A 698 -11.43 -30.32 -17.71
N ALA A 699 -10.28 -30.92 -17.38
CA ALA A 699 -8.99 -30.34 -17.77
C ALA A 699 -8.69 -30.61 -19.25
N GLU A 700 -8.23 -29.59 -19.99
CA GLU A 700 -7.78 -29.80 -21.37
C GLU A 700 -6.54 -30.66 -21.41
N THR A 701 -5.53 -30.29 -20.64
CA THR A 701 -4.26 -31.02 -20.47
C THR A 701 -3.99 -31.17 -18.98
N LEU A 702 -3.68 -32.39 -18.54
CA LEU A 702 -3.55 -32.70 -17.12
C LEU A 702 -2.16 -33.27 -16.82
N VAL A 703 -1.48 -32.67 -15.85
CA VAL A 703 -0.25 -33.18 -15.26
C VAL A 703 -0.51 -33.48 -13.80
N VAL A 704 -0.37 -34.74 -13.40
CA VAL A 704 -0.51 -35.17 -12.01
C VAL A 704 0.86 -35.49 -11.46
N ILE A 705 1.18 -34.96 -10.28
CA ILE A 705 2.38 -35.30 -9.53
C ILE A 705 1.95 -36.17 -8.36
N ALA A 706 2.46 -37.40 -8.32
CA ALA A 706 2.19 -38.35 -7.26
C ALA A 706 3.49 -38.90 -6.68
N HIS A 707 3.39 -39.40 -5.44
CA HIS A 707 4.41 -40.26 -4.86
C HIS A 707 3.90 -41.71 -4.92
N PRO A 708 4.77 -42.68 -5.24
CA PRO A 708 4.42 -44.10 -5.19
C PRO A 708 4.02 -44.58 -3.79
#